data_AF-A0A0D2HEV9-F1
#
_entry.id   AF-A0A0D2HEV9-F1
#
_cell.length_a   1.000
_cell.length_b   1.000
_cell.length_c   1.000
_cell.angle_alpha   90.00
_cell.angle_beta   90.00
_cell.angle_gamma   90.00
#
_symmetry.space_group_name_H-M   'P 1'
#
loop_
_entity.id
_entity.type
_entity.pdbx_description
1 polymer ?
#
loop_
_entity_poly.entity_id
_entity_poly.type
_entity_poly.pdbx_seq_one_letter_code
_entity_poly.pdbx_strand_id
1 'polypeptide(L)'
;MAISSDVSFITTDGVTLRGNLVTPDDVAGKLCCVILTHGFTCVKEMGLIDIATHLSSALPLACLVYDHRGFGASDTAPAYVRGEIIPSQQVLDLRDAITFASTLSVVDPDRIALWGYSYAGGHSIQVAASDQRVKCLIVHAPCIDGVETVHRVIPAHNLATLRRLFAADRINRIKGEPPGTIPVVTPDEGGTAALASQDSFAFFHRFDPTVDHDSSWVNKVTLRSLEEMFGYVAPLSSLSHVTPTPILMGVALKDTNGEPDMTLRHYSMMHEPKELCLVDSNHYGFVSPGNTRDILQKKEDRDDVGLSKNVGIGRWLILRGPEGSRTRNIFGTPQKLRLVFWRMVLQVLFDLHPILEACGAHGIKVLVSSDGGAGTNSQVDFMVGGIREIADPASWGFRIATITFDAQHRGTILSQISAGKTRPCGPVPELKPEDVDDAACIVAQMGAEPFLEVLRDPSIDIIMAGRSLRPGSLCGVLHPQWRPAIRGLAHGFVLTPTNPNARCTPLTVAAHTMYEKTRPDRLPGPGRVLYLDSATYLQEPDGRSVVVQGAEFRPTRQQYEVKLEGARKVGFRSIFIGGIRDPFLNDCIDDFLGGPQLFFHLYGKNAVMGPLEMSTQTPHEIGVLREAVAQTPKAASALAEYSRTLVLHGAYKGQLATAGNLASPLTPLESDVGPVFEFSLYHLMEVDDPKALFPIHVFSVGTMTTTTGERSDQAVVVIKKETPALTSIAEPGPRAIRDLAAVVRSKNSGPFEITLDILFANDSDFERARKSNVLTAETVQELYRLKPADDIITLMFFEPALGRKCTFKRPWPQGSIGERDTFGTQLHAPLFSDVIP
;
A
#
# COMPACT_ATOMS: atom_id res chain seq x y z
N MET A 1 -17.45 22.22 38.42
CA MET A 1 -15.98 22.43 38.38
C MET A 1 -15.34 21.09 38.69
N ALA A 2 -14.00 21.01 38.64
CA ALA A 2 -13.26 19.83 39.05
C ALA A 2 -12.37 20.17 40.25
N ILE A 3 -12.37 19.29 41.25
CA ILE A 3 -11.51 19.33 42.44
C ILE A 3 -10.29 18.45 42.15
N SER A 4 -9.10 19.01 42.32
CA SER A 4 -7.84 18.25 42.33
C SER A 4 -7.39 18.03 43.77
N SER A 5 -7.05 16.79 44.11
CA SER A 5 -6.55 16.40 45.42
C SER A 5 -5.24 15.63 45.29
N ASP A 6 -4.27 15.90 46.15
CA ASP A 6 -3.01 15.17 46.15
C ASP A 6 -3.24 13.73 46.61
N VAL A 7 -2.62 12.79 45.89
CA VAL A 7 -2.66 11.36 46.21
C VAL A 7 -1.26 10.77 46.16
N SER A 8 -1.07 9.69 46.91
CA SER A 8 0.11 8.87 46.82
C SER A 8 -0.24 7.41 47.01
N PHE A 9 0.52 6.54 46.37
CA PHE A 9 0.37 5.10 46.49
C PHE A 9 1.73 4.42 46.40
N ILE A 10 1.84 3.25 47.04
CA ILE A 10 3.09 2.50 47.11
C ILE A 10 3.01 1.38 46.08
N THR A 11 4.01 1.29 45.21
CA THR A 11 4.15 0.21 44.24
C THR A 11 4.49 -1.11 44.94
N THR A 12 4.31 -2.22 44.24
CA THR A 12 4.61 -3.56 44.76
C THR A 12 6.06 -3.75 45.22
N ASP A 13 7.00 -2.99 44.66
CA ASP A 13 8.42 -2.98 45.06
C ASP A 13 8.78 -1.85 46.05
N GLY A 14 7.80 -1.14 46.61
CA GLY A 14 7.98 -0.23 47.73
C GLY A 14 8.31 1.22 47.37
N VAL A 15 8.11 1.65 46.11
CA VAL A 15 8.30 3.05 45.69
C VAL A 15 7.00 3.83 45.90
N THR A 16 7.08 5.00 46.53
CA THR A 16 5.91 5.88 46.63
C THR A 16 5.78 6.73 45.37
N LEU A 17 4.71 6.52 44.62
CA LEU A 17 4.33 7.38 43.51
C LEU A 17 3.35 8.44 43.99
N ARG A 18 3.51 9.66 43.50
CA ARG A 18 2.71 10.83 43.88
C ARG A 18 2.03 11.44 42.66
N GLY A 19 0.85 11.99 42.88
CA GLY A 19 -0.01 12.44 41.80
C GLY A 19 -1.22 13.20 42.31
N ASN A 20 -2.20 13.35 41.43
CA ASN A 20 -3.45 14.03 41.70
C ASN A 20 -4.63 13.16 41.29
N LEU A 21 -5.64 13.11 42.15
CA LEU A 21 -6.97 12.61 41.82
C LEU A 21 -7.86 13.82 41.53
N VAL A 22 -8.34 13.91 40.29
CA VAL A 22 -9.18 15.00 39.80
C VAL A 22 -10.60 14.49 39.58
N THR A 23 -11.56 15.02 40.34
CA THR A 23 -12.97 14.60 40.32
C THR A 23 -13.89 15.80 40.10
N PRO A 24 -15.12 15.62 39.57
CA PRO A 24 -16.09 16.69 39.50
C PRO A 24 -16.58 17.05 40.91
N ASP A 25 -16.94 18.31 41.15
CA ASP A 25 -17.34 18.81 42.47
C ASP A 25 -18.57 18.10 43.08
N ASP A 26 -19.50 17.60 42.24
CA ASP A 26 -20.84 17.22 42.68
C ASP A 26 -21.36 15.96 41.96
N VAL A 27 -20.85 14.78 42.32
CA VAL A 27 -21.38 13.51 41.81
C VAL A 27 -21.74 12.55 42.92
N ALA A 28 -22.98 12.06 42.87
CA ALA A 28 -23.46 10.96 43.71
C ALA A 28 -23.10 9.61 43.07
N GLY A 29 -22.34 8.78 43.79
CA GLY A 29 -22.01 7.42 43.40
C GLY A 29 -20.56 7.21 42.95
N LYS A 30 -20.27 6.02 42.42
CA LYS A 30 -18.94 5.66 41.92
C LYS A 30 -18.76 6.12 40.47
N LEU A 31 -17.60 6.66 40.16
CA LEU A 31 -17.21 7.20 38.86
C LEU A 31 -16.41 6.19 38.05
N CYS A 32 -16.50 6.29 36.72
CA CYS A 32 -15.48 5.72 35.84
C CYS A 32 -14.16 6.46 36.08
N CYS A 33 -13.05 5.73 36.13
CA CYS A 33 -11.73 6.31 36.36
C CYS A 33 -10.87 6.24 35.10
N VAL A 34 -10.29 7.35 34.69
CA VAL A 34 -9.27 7.43 33.64
C VAL A 34 -7.91 7.65 34.29
N ILE A 35 -6.95 6.77 34.05
CA ILE A 35 -5.58 6.93 34.52
C ILE A 35 -4.76 7.55 33.39
N LEU A 36 -4.25 8.77 33.59
CA LEU A 36 -3.45 9.50 32.61
C LEU A 36 -1.97 9.33 32.92
N THR A 37 -1.19 8.91 31.93
CA THR A 37 0.24 8.61 32.10
C THR A 37 1.08 9.35 31.06
N HIS A 38 2.10 10.07 31.54
CA HIS A 38 2.92 10.96 30.70
C HIS A 38 4.04 10.21 29.95
N GLY A 39 4.54 10.88 28.91
CA GLY A 39 5.58 10.37 28.02
C GLY A 39 6.99 10.44 28.59
N PHE A 40 7.96 10.14 27.72
CA PHE A 40 9.38 10.10 28.01
C PHE A 40 9.86 11.40 28.68
N THR A 41 10.44 11.31 29.88
CA THR A 41 10.99 12.41 30.70
C THR A 41 10.02 13.51 31.15
N CYS A 42 8.76 13.48 30.71
CA CYS A 42 7.76 14.45 31.16
C CYS A 42 7.49 14.33 32.67
N VAL A 43 6.75 15.30 33.21
CA VAL A 43 6.10 15.25 34.53
C VAL A 43 4.62 15.60 34.38
N LYS A 44 3.77 15.29 35.36
CA LYS A 44 2.31 15.47 35.27
C LYS A 44 1.86 16.91 35.03
N GLU A 45 2.64 17.90 35.47
CA GLU A 45 2.39 19.32 35.28
C GLU A 45 2.54 19.76 33.81
N MET A 46 3.16 18.93 32.96
CA MET A 46 3.33 19.21 31.53
C MET A 46 2.07 18.83 30.71
N GLY A 47 0.92 19.35 31.15
CA GLY A 47 -0.37 19.28 30.46
C GLY A 47 -1.34 18.19 30.94
N LEU A 48 -0.89 17.14 31.63
CA LEU A 48 -1.80 16.06 32.03
C LEU A 48 -2.82 16.47 33.09
N ILE A 49 -2.43 17.32 34.05
CA ILE A 49 -3.36 17.88 35.05
C ILE A 49 -4.44 18.71 34.36
N ASP A 50 -4.10 19.48 33.33
CA ASP A 50 -5.07 20.28 32.57
C ASP A 50 -6.06 19.39 31.81
N ILE A 51 -5.55 18.31 31.20
CA ILE A 51 -6.38 17.31 30.50
C ILE A 51 -7.33 16.63 31.49
N ALA A 52 -6.83 16.19 32.64
CA ALA A 52 -7.64 15.59 33.69
C ALA A 52 -8.72 16.55 34.20
N THR A 53 -8.36 17.80 34.44
CA THR A 53 -9.28 18.86 34.87
C THR A 53 -10.37 19.11 33.83
N HIS A 54 -10.00 19.15 32.55
CA HIS A 54 -10.95 19.31 31.45
C HIS A 54 -11.91 18.12 31.35
N LEU A 55 -11.38 16.89 31.40
CA LEU A 55 -12.18 15.65 31.34
C LEU A 55 -13.18 15.58 32.49
N SER A 56 -12.73 15.74 33.74
CA SER A 56 -13.59 15.69 34.92
C SER A 56 -14.57 16.88 35.00
N SER A 57 -14.26 18.01 34.38
CA SER A 57 -15.20 19.13 34.29
C SER A 57 -16.29 18.91 33.23
N ALA A 58 -15.99 18.18 32.16
CA ALA A 58 -16.91 17.94 31.05
C ALA A 58 -17.72 16.64 31.19
N LEU A 59 -17.25 15.68 31.98
CA LEU A 59 -17.80 14.33 32.09
C LEU A 59 -17.75 13.85 33.56
N PRO A 60 -18.67 12.97 33.99
CA PRO A 60 -18.67 12.40 35.34
C PRO A 60 -17.58 11.34 35.49
N LEU A 61 -16.32 11.76 35.49
CA LEU A 61 -15.14 10.91 35.52
C LEU A 61 -14.22 11.29 36.68
N ALA A 62 -13.62 10.29 37.30
CA ALA A 62 -12.41 10.49 38.08
C ALA A 62 -11.20 10.39 37.14
N CYS A 63 -10.24 11.28 37.30
CA CYS A 63 -8.98 11.23 36.57
C CYS A 63 -7.83 11.08 37.57
N LEU A 64 -7.08 9.98 37.48
CA LEU A 64 -5.87 9.77 38.25
C LEU A 64 -4.66 10.13 37.38
N VAL A 65 -3.84 11.07 37.83
CA VAL A 65 -2.59 11.46 37.19
C VAL A 65 -1.46 11.26 38.19
N TYR A 66 -0.31 10.75 37.76
CA TYR A 66 0.84 10.56 38.65
C TYR A 66 2.16 10.76 37.89
N ASP A 67 3.23 11.04 38.62
CA ASP A 67 4.59 11.04 38.07
C ASP A 67 5.18 9.64 38.11
N HIS A 68 5.83 9.21 37.02
CA HIS A 68 6.60 7.97 37.03
C HIS A 68 7.65 7.96 38.14
N ARG A 69 8.03 6.75 38.61
CA ARG A 69 9.14 6.58 39.58
C ARG A 69 10.37 7.39 39.17
N GLY A 70 10.94 8.13 40.11
CA GLY A 70 12.12 8.98 39.89
C GLY A 70 11.88 10.28 39.13
N PHE A 71 10.63 10.66 38.86
CA PHE A 71 10.24 11.93 38.22
C PHE A 71 9.28 12.73 39.10
N GLY A 72 9.21 14.05 38.89
CA GLY A 72 8.27 14.96 39.56
C GLY A 72 8.19 14.77 41.08
N ALA A 73 7.01 14.55 41.64
CA ALA A 73 6.86 14.35 43.08
C ALA A 73 7.14 12.90 43.54
N SER A 74 7.34 11.95 42.63
CA SER A 74 7.51 10.53 42.95
C SER A 74 8.92 10.18 43.43
N ASP A 75 8.99 9.20 44.33
CA ASP A 75 10.24 8.64 44.81
C ASP A 75 10.92 7.77 43.74
N THR A 76 12.18 7.41 43.97
CA THR A 76 12.91 6.41 43.19
C THR A 76 13.25 5.22 44.09
N ALA A 77 13.32 4.01 43.51
CA ALA A 77 13.81 2.85 44.23
C ALA A 77 15.31 3.01 44.58
N PRO A 78 15.79 2.48 45.73
CA PRO A 78 17.17 2.68 46.19
C PRO A 78 18.26 2.25 45.19
N ALA A 79 17.95 1.30 44.31
CA ALA A 79 18.87 0.79 43.30
C ALA A 79 18.98 1.65 42.03
N TYR A 80 18.19 2.73 41.93
CA TYR A 80 18.07 3.56 40.74
C TYR A 80 18.26 5.03 41.07
N VAL A 81 18.83 5.79 40.13
CA VAL A 81 18.98 7.23 40.26
C VAL A 81 17.71 7.96 39.79
N ARG A 82 17.50 9.17 40.30
CA ARG A 82 16.45 10.07 39.84
C ARG A 82 16.63 10.41 38.35
N GLY A 83 15.54 10.43 37.57
CA GLY A 83 15.57 10.66 36.12
C GLY A 83 15.94 9.43 35.27
N GLU A 84 16.02 8.23 35.86
CA GLU A 84 16.24 6.98 35.13
C GLU A 84 14.91 6.32 34.72
N ILE A 85 14.80 5.90 33.46
CA ILE A 85 13.59 5.35 32.84
C ILE A 85 13.83 3.88 32.54
N ILE A 86 13.14 3.01 33.27
CA ILE A 86 13.12 1.57 33.02
C ILE A 86 11.71 1.18 32.58
N PRO A 87 11.47 0.89 31.29
CA PRO A 87 10.12 0.72 30.74
C PRO A 87 9.33 -0.39 31.42
N SER A 88 9.99 -1.51 31.74
CA SER A 88 9.36 -2.63 32.43
C SER A 88 8.86 -2.27 33.82
N GLN A 89 9.53 -1.34 34.52
CA GLN A 89 9.07 -0.85 35.82
C GLN A 89 7.91 0.12 35.67
N GLN A 90 7.95 1.04 34.71
CA GLN A 90 6.83 1.95 34.44
C GLN A 90 5.54 1.20 34.04
N VAL A 91 5.68 0.06 33.33
CA VAL A 91 4.55 -0.84 33.04
C VAL A 91 3.99 -1.47 34.31
N LEU A 92 4.83 -1.90 35.25
CA LEU A 92 4.37 -2.43 36.54
C LEU A 92 3.72 -1.34 37.39
N ASP A 93 4.29 -0.13 37.40
CA ASP A 93 3.73 1.05 38.09
C ASP A 93 2.32 1.37 37.60
N LEU A 94 2.09 1.29 36.29
CA LEU A 94 0.76 1.50 35.72
C LEU A 94 -0.25 0.44 36.20
N ARG A 95 0.18 -0.81 36.41
CA ARG A 95 -0.68 -1.86 36.99
C ARG A 95 -0.94 -1.62 38.48
N ASP A 96 0.03 -1.07 39.19
CA ASP A 96 -0.13 -0.67 40.59
C ASP A 96 -1.06 0.55 40.69
N ALA A 97 -0.99 1.49 39.75
CA ALA A 97 -1.93 2.61 39.63
C ALA A 97 -3.37 2.14 39.36
N ILE A 98 -3.58 1.14 38.50
CA ILE A 98 -4.90 0.49 38.32
C ILE A 98 -5.40 -0.11 39.62
N THR A 99 -4.50 -0.78 40.36
CA THR A 99 -4.83 -1.40 41.64
C THR A 99 -5.20 -0.36 42.68
N PHE A 100 -4.43 0.72 42.80
CA PHE A 100 -4.74 1.86 43.66
C PHE A 100 -6.05 2.54 43.28
N ALA A 101 -6.29 2.81 41.99
CA ALA A 101 -7.55 3.39 41.53
C ALA A 101 -8.75 2.52 41.94
N SER A 102 -8.59 1.19 41.94
CA SER A 102 -9.63 0.25 42.35
C SER A 102 -9.96 0.28 43.86
N THR A 103 -9.09 0.86 44.70
CA THR A 103 -9.33 1.00 46.15
C THR A 103 -9.98 2.32 46.53
N LEU A 104 -10.01 3.30 45.63
CA LEU A 104 -10.62 4.60 45.86
C LEU A 104 -12.15 4.46 45.96
N SER A 105 -12.74 4.97 47.03
CA SER A 105 -14.19 4.87 47.27
C SER A 105 -15.04 5.55 46.19
N VAL A 106 -14.50 6.59 45.57
CA VAL A 106 -15.14 7.34 44.47
C VAL A 106 -15.06 6.62 43.12
N VAL A 107 -14.23 5.58 42.97
CA VAL A 107 -14.02 4.87 41.70
C VAL A 107 -14.82 3.56 41.65
N ASP A 108 -15.44 3.30 40.51
CA ASP A 108 -15.99 1.99 40.16
C ASP A 108 -14.85 1.10 39.63
N PRO A 109 -14.42 0.06 40.37
CA PRO A 109 -13.29 -0.78 39.97
C PRO A 109 -13.54 -1.56 38.67
N ASP A 110 -14.81 -1.71 38.24
CA ASP A 110 -15.18 -2.36 36.99
C ASP A 110 -15.18 -1.39 35.79
N ARG A 111 -14.86 -0.10 36.00
CA ARG A 111 -14.86 0.97 34.98
C ARG A 111 -13.58 1.78 35.01
N ILE A 112 -12.46 1.13 34.72
CA ILE A 112 -11.14 1.78 34.62
C ILE A 112 -10.71 1.88 33.15
N ALA A 113 -10.32 3.08 32.73
CA ALA A 113 -9.76 3.37 31.43
C ALA A 113 -8.33 3.89 31.56
N LEU A 114 -7.52 3.67 30.52
CA LEU A 114 -6.16 4.21 30.43
C LEU A 114 -6.08 5.28 29.36
N TRP A 115 -5.35 6.35 29.65
CA TRP A 115 -4.94 7.36 28.70
C TRP A 115 -3.41 7.46 28.71
N GLY A 116 -2.78 7.04 27.61
CA GLY A 116 -1.31 6.99 27.49
C GLY A 116 -0.79 7.95 26.42
N TYR A 117 0.10 8.86 26.80
CA TYR A 117 0.76 9.75 25.86
C TYR A 117 2.18 9.28 25.52
N SER A 118 2.54 9.33 24.24
CA SER A 118 3.90 9.09 23.77
C SER A 118 4.40 7.71 24.25
N TYR A 119 5.49 7.69 25.00
CA TYR A 119 6.07 6.48 25.58
C TYR A 119 5.09 5.67 26.44
N ALA A 120 4.24 6.34 27.22
CA ALA A 120 3.21 5.67 28.01
C ALA A 120 2.04 5.15 27.17
N GLY A 121 1.88 5.60 25.93
CA GLY A 121 0.96 4.99 24.98
C GLY A 121 1.32 3.52 24.69
N GLY A 122 2.62 3.24 24.50
CA GLY A 122 3.13 1.88 24.39
C GLY A 122 2.92 1.06 25.67
N HIS A 123 3.17 1.66 26.83
CA HIS A 123 2.98 0.98 28.12
C HIS A 123 1.51 0.63 28.35
N SER A 124 0.60 1.55 28.02
CA SER A 124 -0.84 1.36 28.16
C SER A 124 -1.38 0.25 27.25
N ILE A 125 -0.85 0.13 26.02
CA ILE A 125 -1.14 -0.99 25.12
C ILE A 125 -0.69 -2.32 25.75
N GLN A 126 0.53 -2.37 26.30
CA GLN A 126 1.06 -3.59 26.92
C GLN A 126 0.27 -3.99 28.17
N VAL A 127 -0.13 -3.03 29.00
CA VAL A 127 -0.96 -3.27 30.18
C VAL A 127 -2.35 -3.75 29.77
N ALA A 128 -3.04 -3.06 28.86
CA ALA A 128 -4.38 -3.44 28.43
C ALA A 128 -4.44 -4.84 27.80
N ALA A 129 -3.36 -5.28 27.15
CA ALA A 129 -3.25 -6.62 26.59
C ALA A 129 -3.19 -7.76 27.64
N SER A 130 -2.83 -7.44 28.89
CA SER A 130 -2.65 -8.45 29.95
C SER A 130 -3.51 -8.21 31.20
N ASP A 131 -4.07 -7.01 31.36
CA ASP A 131 -4.85 -6.60 32.53
C ASP A 131 -6.29 -6.25 32.12
N GLN A 132 -7.18 -7.23 32.25
CA GLN A 132 -8.59 -7.14 31.81
C GLN A 132 -9.46 -6.20 32.68
N ARG A 133 -8.88 -5.59 33.73
CA ARG A 133 -9.53 -4.50 34.48
C ARG A 133 -9.65 -3.25 33.62
N VAL A 134 -8.75 -3.05 32.65
CA VAL A 134 -8.82 -1.96 31.68
C VAL A 134 -9.98 -2.21 30.73
N LYS A 135 -10.98 -1.31 30.75
CA LYS A 135 -12.20 -1.41 29.94
C LYS A 135 -12.19 -0.51 28.71
N CYS A 136 -11.28 0.44 28.65
CA CYS A 136 -11.11 1.34 27.52
C CYS A 136 -9.67 1.86 27.51
N LEU A 137 -9.10 2.00 26.32
CA LEU A 137 -7.75 2.50 26.11
C LEU A 137 -7.75 3.67 25.13
N ILE A 138 -7.17 4.79 25.52
CA ILE A 138 -6.91 5.93 24.65
C ILE A 138 -5.40 6.13 24.62
N VAL A 139 -4.81 6.16 23.43
CA VAL A 139 -3.37 6.38 23.27
C VAL A 139 -3.11 7.44 22.22
N HIS A 140 -2.31 8.44 22.57
CA HIS A 140 -1.95 9.54 21.68
C HIS A 140 -0.45 9.54 21.42
N ALA A 141 -0.09 9.61 20.13
CA ALA A 141 1.29 9.53 19.64
C ALA A 141 2.12 8.35 20.21
N PRO A 142 1.56 7.12 20.31
CA PRO A 142 2.20 6.05 21.10
C PRO A 142 3.55 5.61 20.52
N CYS A 143 4.56 5.50 21.37
CA CYS A 143 5.82 4.82 21.04
C CYS A 143 5.69 3.32 21.36
N ILE A 144 5.64 2.48 20.32
CA ILE A 144 5.38 1.03 20.44
C ILE A 144 6.64 0.22 20.19
N ASP A 145 7.51 0.67 19.26
CA ASP A 145 8.76 0.02 18.88
C ASP A 145 9.90 1.03 18.96
N GLY A 146 10.62 1.02 20.09
CA GLY A 146 11.76 1.88 20.33
C GLY A 146 12.98 1.51 19.47
N VAL A 147 13.09 0.26 19.00
CA VAL A 147 14.18 -0.18 18.11
C VAL A 147 14.03 0.50 16.75
N GLU A 148 12.84 0.48 16.17
CA GLU A 148 12.60 1.13 14.88
C GLU A 148 12.74 2.66 14.99
N THR A 149 12.22 3.28 16.06
CA THR A 149 12.37 4.72 16.32
C THR A 149 13.84 5.14 16.27
N VAL A 150 14.74 4.38 16.89
CA VAL A 150 16.18 4.66 16.88
C VAL A 150 16.79 4.60 15.49
N HIS A 151 16.41 3.60 14.72
CA HIS A 151 16.93 3.41 13.37
C HIS A 151 16.48 4.52 12.40
N ARG A 152 15.41 5.24 12.74
CA ARG A 152 14.92 6.39 11.98
C ARG A 152 15.52 7.72 12.45
N VAL A 153 15.67 7.90 13.75
CA VAL A 153 16.19 9.15 14.33
C VAL A 153 17.71 9.24 14.26
N ILE A 154 18.45 8.13 14.38
CA ILE A 154 19.91 8.12 14.46
C ILE A 154 20.50 7.57 13.15
N PRO A 155 21.34 8.35 12.43
CA PRO A 155 22.03 7.87 11.24
C PRO A 155 22.81 6.58 11.52
N ALA A 156 22.75 5.62 10.60
CA ALA A 156 23.30 4.27 10.80
C ALA A 156 24.79 4.26 11.22
N HIS A 157 25.58 5.22 10.73
CA HIS A 157 27.00 5.35 11.07
C HIS A 157 27.25 5.81 12.52
N ASN A 158 26.27 6.42 13.19
CA ASN A 158 26.38 6.87 14.58
C ASN A 158 25.92 5.80 15.59
N LEU A 159 25.13 4.80 15.17
CA LEU A 159 24.63 3.74 16.05
C LEU A 159 25.75 2.94 16.73
N ALA A 160 26.85 2.68 16.02
CA ALA A 160 27.99 1.96 16.57
C ALA A 160 28.67 2.76 17.70
N THR A 161 28.79 4.08 17.54
CA THR A 161 29.34 4.98 18.56
C THR A 161 28.45 5.00 19.80
N LEU A 162 27.15 5.13 19.61
CA LEU A 162 26.18 5.13 20.70
C LEU A 162 26.18 3.82 21.49
N ARG A 163 26.27 2.66 20.83
CA ARG A 163 26.41 1.35 21.49
C ARG A 163 27.67 1.25 22.35
N ARG A 164 28.79 1.85 21.92
CA ARG A 164 30.02 1.92 22.74
C ARG A 164 29.83 2.81 23.96
N LEU A 165 29.10 3.92 23.83
CA LEU A 165 28.77 4.80 24.96
C LEU A 165 27.92 4.05 26.00
N PHE A 166 26.92 3.27 25.59
CA PHE A 166 26.14 2.43 26.52
C PHE A 166 27.00 1.36 27.20
N ALA A 167 27.90 0.69 26.46
CA ALA A 167 28.80 -0.29 27.05
C ALA A 167 29.76 0.33 28.08
N ALA A 168 30.30 1.52 27.81
CA ALA A 168 31.13 2.26 28.74
C ALA A 168 30.34 2.70 29.98
N ASP A 169 29.13 3.22 29.80
CA ASP A 169 28.23 3.61 30.90
C ASP A 169 27.90 2.43 31.83
N ARG A 170 27.65 1.24 31.28
CA ARG A 170 27.46 0.01 32.07
C ARG A 170 28.66 -0.31 32.96
N ILE A 171 29.88 -0.15 32.45
CA ILE A 171 31.11 -0.39 33.23
C ILE A 171 31.24 0.64 34.35
N ASN A 172 30.96 1.91 34.06
CA ASN A 172 31.03 3.00 35.04
C ASN A 172 30.03 2.77 36.18
N ARG A 173 28.78 2.40 35.86
CA ARG A 173 27.77 2.08 36.88
C ARG A 173 28.17 0.91 37.78
N ILE A 174 28.78 -0.15 37.24
CA ILE A 174 29.27 -1.28 38.06
C ILE A 174 30.39 -0.85 39.01
N LYS A 175 31.21 0.13 38.62
CA LYS A 175 32.25 0.71 39.49
C LYS A 175 31.70 1.66 40.56
N GLY A 176 30.39 1.92 40.56
CA GLY A 176 29.77 2.90 41.45
C GLY A 176 29.96 4.35 41.01
N GLU A 177 30.41 4.59 39.76
CA GLU A 177 30.46 5.93 39.20
C GLU A 177 29.04 6.42 38.84
N PRO A 178 28.79 7.74 38.85
CA PRO A 178 27.52 8.29 38.41
C PRO A 178 27.19 7.87 36.97
N PRO A 179 25.91 7.57 36.66
CA PRO A 179 25.51 7.26 35.30
C PRO A 179 25.77 8.45 34.37
N GLY A 180 26.22 8.16 33.16
CA GLY A 180 26.32 9.17 32.11
C GLY A 180 24.95 9.72 31.78
N THR A 181 24.88 11.00 31.45
CA THR A 181 23.63 11.68 31.09
C THR A 181 23.81 12.54 29.84
N ILE A 182 22.73 12.71 29.08
CA ILE A 182 22.64 13.71 28.02
C ILE A 182 21.42 14.62 28.24
N PRO A 183 21.37 15.80 27.61
CA PRO A 183 20.16 16.62 27.58
C PRO A 183 18.97 15.86 26.96
N VAL A 184 17.76 16.13 27.45
CA VAL A 184 16.54 15.64 26.81
C VAL A 184 16.35 16.36 25.48
N VAL A 185 16.50 17.69 25.49
CA VAL A 185 16.42 18.56 24.32
C VAL A 185 17.60 19.53 24.28
N THR A 186 17.89 20.06 23.10
CA THR A 186 18.93 21.08 22.87
C THR A 186 18.41 22.14 21.90
N PRO A 187 18.78 23.42 22.06
CA PRO A 187 18.49 24.45 21.05
C PRO A 187 19.31 24.27 19.77
N ASP A 188 20.44 23.56 19.85
CA ASP A 188 21.40 23.46 18.74
C ASP A 188 20.90 22.47 17.67
N GLU A 189 20.68 22.94 16.44
CA GLU A 189 20.40 22.06 15.30
C GLU A 189 21.55 21.06 15.10
N GLY A 190 21.24 19.77 15.21
CA GLY A 190 22.25 18.69 15.14
C GLY A 190 23.04 18.48 16.45
N GLY A 191 22.70 19.19 17.52
CA GLY A 191 23.25 18.95 18.86
C GLY A 191 22.89 17.57 19.41
N THR A 192 23.67 17.09 20.39
CA THR A 192 23.42 15.78 21.01
C THR A 192 22.37 15.90 22.12
N ALA A 193 21.17 15.41 21.85
CA ALA A 193 20.07 15.30 22.82
C ALA A 193 19.24 14.03 22.55
N ALA A 194 18.47 13.59 23.54
CA ALA A 194 17.59 12.43 23.41
C ALA A 194 16.48 12.65 22.37
N LEU A 195 15.91 13.86 22.34
CA LEU A 195 14.86 14.31 21.45
C LEU A 195 15.36 15.56 20.72
N ALA A 196 16.08 15.35 19.62
CA ALA A 196 16.84 16.39 18.94
C ALA A 196 16.02 17.28 17.97
N SER A 197 14.71 17.05 17.82
CA SER A 197 13.88 17.86 16.91
C SER A 197 13.59 19.25 17.50
N GLN A 198 13.42 20.25 16.63
CA GLN A 198 13.04 21.60 17.04
C GLN A 198 11.69 21.64 17.74
N ASP A 199 10.74 20.80 17.29
CA ASP A 199 9.44 20.62 17.96
C ASP A 199 9.61 20.17 19.42
N SER A 200 10.57 19.25 19.66
CA SER A 200 10.89 18.78 21.01
C SER A 200 11.43 19.91 21.87
N PHE A 201 12.43 20.63 21.37
CA PHE A 201 12.97 21.78 22.09
C PHE A 201 11.89 22.82 22.40
N ALA A 202 11.06 23.19 21.41
CA ALA A 202 10.01 24.20 21.57
C ALA A 202 8.93 23.81 22.60
N PHE A 203 8.67 22.52 22.78
CA PHE A 203 7.75 22.03 23.81
C PHE A 203 8.43 22.02 25.20
N PHE A 204 9.56 21.32 25.33
CA PHE A 204 10.21 21.10 26.63
C PHE A 204 10.81 22.38 27.23
N HIS A 205 11.33 23.29 26.42
CA HIS A 205 11.96 24.53 26.90
C HIS A 205 11.02 25.42 27.73
N ARG A 206 9.70 25.32 27.51
CA ARG A 206 8.69 26.06 28.29
C ARG A 206 8.66 25.67 29.77
N PHE A 207 9.11 24.46 30.08
CA PHE A 207 9.12 23.88 31.42
C PHE A 207 10.54 23.80 31.98
N ASP A 208 11.53 24.38 31.30
CA ASP A 208 12.87 24.48 31.87
C ASP A 208 12.80 25.39 33.11
N PRO A 209 13.42 25.03 34.26
CA PRO A 209 13.41 25.87 35.46
C PRO A 209 13.96 27.30 35.28
N THR A 210 14.66 27.56 34.18
CA THR A 210 15.10 28.91 33.77
C THR A 210 13.98 29.75 33.14
N VAL A 211 12.91 29.11 32.65
CA VAL A 211 11.74 29.72 32.01
C VAL A 211 10.52 29.67 32.94
N ASP A 212 10.28 28.52 33.57
CA ASP A 212 9.23 28.30 34.56
C ASP A 212 9.86 27.88 35.90
N HIS A 213 9.98 28.82 36.83
CA HIS A 213 10.63 28.60 38.13
C HIS A 213 9.88 27.64 39.05
N ASP A 214 8.60 27.36 38.77
CA ASP A 214 7.79 26.39 39.53
C ASP A 214 7.89 24.98 38.94
N SER A 215 8.52 24.82 37.78
CA SER A 215 8.70 23.53 37.12
C SER A 215 9.66 22.62 37.87
N SER A 216 9.23 21.37 38.08
CA SER A 216 10.07 20.30 38.61
C SER A 216 10.82 19.51 37.53
N TRP A 217 10.59 19.84 36.25
CA TRP A 217 11.21 19.14 35.13
C TRP A 217 12.71 19.45 35.03
N VAL A 218 13.50 18.45 34.64
CA VAL A 218 14.95 18.56 34.52
C VAL A 218 15.37 18.13 33.12
N ASN A 219 16.06 19.00 32.39
CA ASN A 219 16.59 18.72 31.06
C ASN A 219 17.81 17.78 31.09
N LYS A 220 17.62 16.56 31.62
CA LYS A 220 18.67 15.55 31.73
C LYS A 220 18.07 14.15 31.74
N VAL A 221 18.65 13.23 30.99
CA VAL A 221 18.28 11.81 30.97
C VAL A 221 19.51 10.92 31.00
N THR A 222 19.43 9.76 31.68
CA THR A 222 20.56 8.83 31.77
C THR A 222 20.78 8.08 30.46
N LEU A 223 22.04 7.72 30.17
CA LEU A 223 22.38 6.88 29.03
C LEU A 223 21.68 5.51 29.11
N ARG A 224 21.46 4.99 30.32
CA ARG A 224 20.68 3.77 30.52
C ARG A 224 19.22 3.94 30.09
N SER A 225 18.57 5.05 30.40
CA SER A 225 17.19 5.32 29.93
C SER A 225 17.09 5.24 28.42
N LEU A 226 18.09 5.77 27.70
CA LEU A 226 18.14 5.69 26.25
C LEU A 226 18.40 4.28 25.76
N GLU A 227 19.35 3.58 26.39
CA GLU A 227 19.61 2.16 26.08
C GLU A 227 18.35 1.30 26.22
N GLU A 228 17.61 1.48 27.31
CA GLU A 228 16.37 0.74 27.59
C GLU A 228 15.23 1.17 26.65
N MET A 229 15.12 2.45 26.31
CA MET A 229 14.19 2.92 25.28
C MET A 229 14.50 2.29 23.93
N PHE A 230 15.77 2.16 23.59
CA PHE A 230 16.20 1.67 22.29
C PHE A 230 16.10 0.15 22.17
N GLY A 231 16.02 -0.55 23.31
CA GLY A 231 15.69 -1.97 23.38
C GLY A 231 14.20 -2.24 23.62
N TYR A 232 13.39 -1.21 23.86
CA TYR A 232 11.96 -1.37 24.16
C TYR A 232 11.17 -1.73 22.91
N VAL A 233 10.52 -2.89 22.93
CA VAL A 233 9.53 -3.29 21.93
C VAL A 233 8.33 -3.80 22.69
N ALA A 234 7.19 -3.12 22.59
CA ALA A 234 5.94 -3.69 23.08
C ALA A 234 5.71 -5.00 22.30
N PRO A 235 5.50 -6.15 22.96
CA PRO A 235 5.38 -7.42 22.26
C PRO A 235 4.32 -7.33 21.17
N LEU A 236 4.62 -7.77 19.94
CA LEU A 236 3.65 -7.74 18.83
C LEU A 236 2.33 -8.44 19.19
N SER A 237 2.41 -9.50 20.00
CA SER A 237 1.24 -10.20 20.56
C SER A 237 0.35 -9.28 21.40
N SER A 238 0.92 -8.29 22.08
CA SER A 238 0.15 -7.31 22.86
C SER A 238 -0.81 -6.53 21.98
N LEU A 239 -0.42 -6.17 20.74
CA LEU A 239 -1.29 -5.43 19.81
C LEU A 239 -2.57 -6.22 19.48
N SER A 240 -2.45 -7.52 19.22
CA SER A 240 -3.60 -8.39 18.93
C SER A 240 -4.40 -8.77 20.17
N HIS A 241 -3.80 -8.73 21.36
CA HIS A 241 -4.42 -9.12 22.63
C HIS A 241 -5.04 -7.96 23.42
N VAL A 242 -4.97 -6.72 22.92
CA VAL A 242 -5.77 -5.62 23.48
C VAL A 242 -7.26 -5.97 23.42
N THR A 243 -7.73 -6.62 22.36
CA THR A 243 -9.10 -7.12 22.24
C THR A 243 -9.44 -8.12 23.37
N PRO A 244 -10.60 -7.99 24.04
CA PRO A 244 -11.79 -7.22 23.64
C PRO A 244 -11.82 -5.75 24.07
N THR A 245 -10.77 -5.23 24.71
CA THR A 245 -10.72 -3.85 25.19
C THR A 245 -10.76 -2.87 24.01
N PRO A 246 -11.76 -1.99 23.96
CA PRO A 246 -11.83 -0.95 22.94
C PRO A 246 -10.65 0.01 23.01
N ILE A 247 -10.08 0.38 21.85
CA ILE A 247 -8.96 1.33 21.74
C ILE A 247 -9.27 2.51 20.81
N LEU A 248 -8.93 3.73 21.25
CA LEU A 248 -8.81 4.92 20.40
C LEU A 248 -7.32 5.29 20.27
N MET A 249 -6.81 5.31 19.04
CA MET A 249 -5.42 5.69 18.75
C MET A 249 -5.36 7.03 18.02
N GLY A 250 -4.76 8.03 18.65
CA GLY A 250 -4.45 9.33 18.07
C GLY A 250 -3.08 9.34 17.41
N VAL A 251 -3.01 9.69 16.12
CA VAL A 251 -1.77 9.79 15.34
C VAL A 251 -1.57 11.23 14.88
N ALA A 252 -0.41 11.80 15.22
CA ALA A 252 0.03 13.10 14.75
C ALA A 252 0.65 12.95 13.35
N LEU A 253 0.10 13.63 12.34
CA LEU A 253 0.52 13.47 10.94
C LEU A 253 1.90 14.08 10.64
N LYS A 254 2.39 14.99 11.49
CA LYS A 254 3.72 15.63 11.41
C LYS A 254 4.63 15.19 12.56
N ASP A 255 4.39 14.01 13.13
CA ASP A 255 5.18 13.47 14.24
C ASP A 255 6.60 13.11 13.81
N THR A 256 7.61 13.72 14.44
CA THR A 256 9.04 13.44 14.19
C THR A 256 9.65 12.45 15.18
N ASN A 257 8.93 12.10 16.26
CA ASN A 257 9.43 11.23 17.33
C ASN A 257 8.85 9.82 17.22
N GLY A 258 7.63 9.70 16.70
CA GLY A 258 6.94 8.45 16.39
C GLY A 258 6.23 8.57 15.04
N GLU A 259 7.00 8.50 13.94
CA GLU A 259 6.52 8.75 12.59
C GLU A 259 5.19 8.03 12.28
N PRO A 260 4.22 8.71 11.63
CA PRO A 260 2.84 8.25 11.54
C PRO A 260 2.69 6.91 10.82
N ASP A 261 3.54 6.58 9.85
CA ASP A 261 3.49 5.28 9.15
C ASP A 261 3.75 4.10 10.10
N MET A 262 4.66 4.25 11.06
CA MET A 262 4.91 3.23 12.08
C MET A 262 3.67 3.02 12.94
N THR A 263 3.11 4.12 13.44
CA THR A 263 1.94 4.08 14.33
C THR A 263 0.72 3.49 13.61
N LEU A 264 0.49 3.87 12.35
CA LEU A 264 -0.56 3.32 11.49
C LEU A 264 -0.34 1.82 11.21
N ARG A 265 0.93 1.41 11.01
CA ARG A 265 1.27 -0.01 10.85
C ARG A 265 0.93 -0.80 12.12
N HIS A 266 1.23 -0.27 13.31
CA HIS A 266 0.85 -0.90 14.58
C HIS A 266 -0.66 -0.96 14.78
N TYR A 267 -1.39 0.12 14.50
CA TYR A 267 -2.86 0.15 14.52
C TYR A 267 -3.48 -0.92 13.62
N SER A 268 -2.90 -1.15 12.44
CA SER A 268 -3.39 -2.15 11.49
C SER A 268 -3.32 -3.59 12.02
N MET A 269 -2.38 -3.86 12.94
CA MET A 269 -2.18 -5.18 13.57
C MET A 269 -3.14 -5.45 14.74
N MET A 270 -3.81 -4.42 15.27
CA MET A 270 -4.80 -4.56 16.34
C MET A 270 -6.14 -5.10 15.80
N HIS A 271 -6.91 -5.78 16.65
CA HIS A 271 -8.26 -6.26 16.31
C HIS A 271 -9.34 -5.26 16.78
N GLU A 272 -10.57 -5.42 16.27
CA GLU A 272 -11.73 -4.65 16.74
C GLU A 272 -12.08 -4.99 18.20
N PRO A 273 -12.73 -4.07 18.96
CA PRO A 273 -13.15 -2.72 18.55
C PRO A 273 -12.01 -1.70 18.63
N LYS A 274 -11.77 -0.96 17.53
CA LYS A 274 -10.72 0.06 17.48
C LYS A 274 -11.13 1.28 16.64
N GLU A 275 -10.67 2.46 17.03
CA GLU A 275 -10.85 3.71 16.30
C GLU A 275 -9.51 4.46 16.15
N LEU A 276 -9.40 5.20 15.05
CA LEU A 276 -8.23 5.98 14.68
C LEU A 276 -8.62 7.45 14.59
N CYS A 277 -7.83 8.33 15.21
CA CYS A 277 -7.96 9.77 15.10
C CYS A 277 -6.67 10.33 14.50
N LEU A 278 -6.76 10.93 13.32
CA LEU A 278 -5.63 11.58 12.65
C LEU A 278 -5.67 13.08 12.96
N VAL A 279 -4.57 13.60 13.50
CA VAL A 279 -4.47 15.02 13.87
C VAL A 279 -3.34 15.66 13.09
N ASP A 280 -3.64 16.77 12.40
CA ASP A 280 -2.62 17.57 11.71
C ASP A 280 -1.79 18.39 12.72
N SER A 281 -0.92 17.70 13.44
CA SER A 281 0.00 18.30 14.41
C SER A 281 1.34 17.57 14.42
N ASN A 282 2.35 18.19 15.06
CA ASN A 282 3.55 17.48 15.51
C ASN A 282 3.22 16.57 16.73
N HIS A 283 4.23 15.88 17.25
CA HIS A 283 4.13 14.95 18.39
C HIS A 283 3.40 15.55 19.61
N TYR A 284 3.64 16.84 19.87
CA TYR A 284 3.20 17.55 21.08
C TYR A 284 1.80 18.16 20.97
N GLY A 285 1.17 18.07 19.80
CA GLY A 285 -0.16 18.63 19.57
C GLY A 285 -1.24 18.05 20.47
N PHE A 286 -1.09 16.82 20.97
CA PHE A 286 -2.07 16.17 21.85
C PHE A 286 -2.05 16.65 23.30
N VAL A 287 -0.97 17.31 23.74
CA VAL A 287 -0.77 17.77 25.12
C VAL A 287 -0.57 19.29 25.22
N SER A 288 -0.52 19.99 24.09
CA SER A 288 -0.38 21.43 24.07
C SER A 288 -1.73 22.13 24.33
N PRO A 289 -1.75 23.23 25.11
CA PRO A 289 -2.95 24.03 25.33
C PRO A 289 -3.59 24.48 23.99
N GLY A 290 -4.91 24.30 23.85
CA GLY A 290 -5.66 24.64 22.63
C GLY A 290 -6.14 23.41 21.85
N ASN A 291 -5.21 22.60 21.33
CA ASN A 291 -5.54 21.44 20.49
C ASN A 291 -6.27 20.33 21.24
N THR A 292 -5.94 20.13 22.53
CA THR A 292 -6.59 19.11 23.36
C THR A 292 -8.09 19.38 23.52
N ARG A 293 -8.50 20.66 23.51
CA ARG A 293 -9.91 21.06 23.62
C ARG A 293 -10.71 20.56 22.41
N ASP A 294 -10.14 20.68 21.21
CA ASP A 294 -10.80 20.23 19.99
C ASP A 294 -10.93 18.70 19.95
N ILE A 295 -9.90 17.96 20.37
CA ILE A 295 -9.92 16.48 20.36
C ILE A 295 -10.91 15.92 21.40
N LEU A 296 -11.14 16.63 22.51
CA LEU A 296 -11.95 16.14 23.64
C LEU A 296 -13.44 16.54 23.57
N GLN A 297 -13.82 17.55 22.79
CA GLN A 297 -15.20 18.06 22.72
C GLN A 297 -16.20 17.06 22.12
N LYS A 298 -17.39 16.95 22.72
CA LYS A 298 -18.52 16.16 22.19
C LYS A 298 -18.91 16.67 20.82
N LYS A 299 -19.20 15.74 19.90
CA LYS A 299 -19.59 16.04 18.51
C LYS A 299 -20.84 16.95 18.41
N GLU A 300 -21.72 16.92 19.41
CA GLU A 300 -22.97 17.71 19.42
C GLU A 300 -22.75 19.20 19.69
N ASP A 301 -21.63 19.61 20.29
CA ASP A 301 -21.33 21.02 20.55
C ASP A 301 -20.54 21.70 19.40
N ARG A 302 -20.32 20.97 18.30
CA ARG A 302 -19.67 21.49 17.08
C ARG A 302 -20.69 21.95 16.04
N ASP A 303 -21.56 22.86 16.44
CA ASP A 303 -22.24 23.72 15.49
C ASP A 303 -21.40 25.02 15.43
N ASP A 304 -20.96 25.40 14.22
CA ASP A 304 -20.24 26.65 13.92
C ASP A 304 -18.74 26.78 14.28
N VAL A 305 -17.86 25.87 13.85
CA VAL A 305 -16.58 26.27 13.21
C VAL A 305 -16.14 25.12 12.30
N GLY A 306 -16.11 25.35 10.99
CA GLY A 306 -15.52 24.41 10.05
C GLY A 306 -14.02 24.28 10.32
N LEU A 307 -13.58 23.12 10.81
CA LEU A 307 -12.22 22.55 10.74
C LEU A 307 -12.15 21.29 11.64
N SER A 308 -11.59 20.21 11.12
CA SER A 308 -11.33 18.89 11.76
C SER A 308 -12.55 18.03 12.13
N LYS A 309 -12.72 16.86 11.51
CA LYS A 309 -13.64 15.80 11.97
C LYS A 309 -13.02 14.97 13.10
N ASN A 310 -12.47 15.61 14.13
CA ASN A 310 -11.91 14.91 15.29
C ASN A 310 -13.05 14.39 16.18
N VAL A 311 -13.10 13.08 16.37
CA VAL A 311 -14.13 12.39 17.17
C VAL A 311 -13.90 12.68 18.65
N GLY A 312 -14.88 13.32 19.29
CA GLY A 312 -14.85 13.62 20.72
C GLY A 312 -14.83 12.39 21.62
N ILE A 313 -13.86 12.35 22.54
CA ILE A 313 -13.66 11.28 23.54
C ILE A 313 -14.91 11.01 24.41
N GLY A 314 -15.77 12.01 24.62
CA GLY A 314 -16.95 11.89 25.49
C GLY A 314 -17.94 10.77 25.12
N ARG A 315 -18.00 10.34 23.86
CA ARG A 315 -18.91 9.25 23.43
C ARG A 315 -18.42 7.86 23.86
N TRP A 316 -17.10 7.68 23.98
CA TRP A 316 -16.48 6.38 24.28
C TRP A 316 -16.56 6.01 25.76
N LEU A 317 -16.53 7.00 26.66
CA LEU A 317 -16.54 6.76 28.11
C LEU A 317 -17.96 6.52 28.68
N ILE A 318 -19.03 6.90 27.97
CA ILE A 318 -20.40 6.87 28.48
C ILE A 318 -21.18 5.61 28.06
N LEU A 319 -20.89 5.00 26.90
CA LEU A 319 -21.69 3.91 26.37
C LEU A 319 -20.89 2.61 26.23
N ARG A 320 -21.01 1.74 27.24
CA ARG A 320 -21.27 0.29 27.09
C ARG A 320 -21.34 -0.38 28.46
N GLY A 321 -22.56 -0.43 29.00
CA GLY A 321 -22.92 -1.48 29.97
C GLY A 321 -22.95 -2.86 29.29
N PRO A 322 -22.95 -3.94 30.07
CA PRO A 322 -22.71 -5.29 29.57
C PRO A 322 -23.96 -5.84 28.87
N GLU A 323 -24.10 -5.59 27.57
CA GLU A 323 -24.99 -6.40 26.72
C GLU A 323 -24.23 -6.96 25.53
N GLY A 324 -24.14 -8.29 25.54
CA GLY A 324 -23.34 -9.07 24.61
C GLY A 324 -23.89 -9.02 23.19
N SER A 325 -23.10 -8.46 22.28
CA SER A 325 -23.26 -8.75 20.85
C SER A 325 -22.20 -9.79 20.46
N ARG A 326 -22.68 -10.99 20.14
CA ARG A 326 -21.89 -12.11 19.63
C ARG A 326 -21.28 -11.74 18.27
N THR A 327 -20.07 -11.19 18.26
CA THR A 327 -19.28 -11.07 17.03
C THR A 327 -18.79 -12.47 16.65
N ARG A 328 -19.39 -13.00 15.57
CA ARG A 328 -19.01 -14.27 14.97
C ARG A 328 -17.54 -14.21 14.56
N ASN A 329 -16.75 -15.12 15.12
CA ASN A 329 -15.39 -15.45 14.69
C ASN A 329 -15.38 -15.75 13.18
N ILE A 330 -14.88 -14.84 12.36
CA ILE A 330 -14.55 -15.09 10.95
C ILE A 330 -13.02 -15.06 10.84
N PHE A 331 -12.48 -16.25 11.08
CA PHE A 331 -11.22 -16.84 10.63
C PHE A 331 -10.14 -15.95 9.97
N GLY A 332 -8.96 -16.01 10.61
CA GLY A 332 -7.60 -15.75 10.13
C GLY A 332 -7.39 -15.65 8.62
N THR A 333 -7.23 -14.42 8.14
CA THR A 333 -6.42 -14.12 6.95
C THR A 333 -5.00 -13.78 7.39
N PRO A 334 -3.94 -14.31 6.74
CA PRO A 334 -2.56 -14.08 7.16
C PRO A 334 -2.21 -12.59 7.10
N GLN A 335 -1.78 -12.05 8.23
CA GLN A 335 -1.48 -10.64 8.51
C GLN A 335 -0.61 -9.93 7.44
N LYS A 336 0.21 -10.68 6.68
CA LYS A 336 1.08 -10.14 5.62
C LYS A 336 0.32 -9.54 4.42
N LEU A 337 -0.84 -10.09 4.03
CA LEU A 337 -1.61 -9.56 2.89
C LEU A 337 -2.27 -8.21 3.23
N ARG A 338 -2.72 -8.04 4.48
CA ARG A 338 -3.25 -6.74 4.95
C ARG A 338 -2.18 -5.65 4.95
N LEU A 339 -0.93 -5.97 5.30
CA LEU A 339 0.17 -5.01 5.32
C LEU A 339 0.47 -4.44 3.92
N VAL A 340 0.48 -5.30 2.89
CA VAL A 340 0.70 -4.89 1.50
C VAL A 340 -0.49 -4.07 0.99
N PHE A 341 -1.71 -4.51 1.27
CA PHE A 341 -2.91 -3.77 0.90
C PHE A 341 -2.93 -2.36 1.51
N TRP A 342 -2.67 -2.22 2.81
CA TRP A 342 -2.62 -0.91 3.47
C TRP A 342 -1.48 -0.02 2.97
N ARG A 343 -0.30 -0.57 2.68
CA ARG A 343 0.77 0.20 2.02
C ARG A 343 0.31 0.73 0.65
N MET A 344 -0.40 -0.08 -0.14
CA MET A 344 -0.96 0.35 -1.41
C MET A 344 -2.05 1.42 -1.22
N VAL A 345 -2.94 1.27 -0.22
CA VAL A 345 -3.95 2.28 0.12
C VAL A 345 -3.28 3.61 0.47
N LEU A 346 -2.32 3.62 1.39
CA LEU A 346 -1.62 4.83 1.80
C LEU A 346 -0.85 5.47 0.63
N GLN A 347 -0.21 4.67 -0.23
CA GLN A 347 0.48 5.20 -1.40
C GLN A 347 -0.50 5.85 -2.40
N VAL A 348 -1.67 5.24 -2.60
CA VAL A 348 -2.71 5.83 -3.47
C VAL A 348 -3.21 7.15 -2.90
N LEU A 349 -3.48 7.23 -1.59
CA LEU A 349 -3.91 8.48 -0.94
C LEU A 349 -2.80 9.55 -1.00
N PHE A 350 -1.56 9.15 -0.77
CA PHE A 350 -0.39 10.04 -0.87
C PHE A 350 -0.23 10.61 -2.28
N ASP A 351 -0.34 9.76 -3.31
CA ASP A 351 -0.25 10.19 -4.72
C ASP A 351 -1.47 11.02 -5.16
N LEU A 352 -2.63 10.82 -4.52
CA LEU A 352 -3.87 11.55 -4.82
C LEU A 352 -3.87 12.96 -4.20
N HIS A 353 -3.21 13.17 -3.06
CA HIS A 353 -3.17 14.46 -2.38
C HIS A 353 -2.72 15.63 -3.27
N PRO A 354 -1.55 15.61 -3.93
CA PRO A 354 -1.12 16.74 -4.77
C PRO A 354 -2.03 16.96 -6.00
N ILE A 355 -2.72 15.91 -6.47
CA ILE A 355 -3.69 16.03 -7.57
C ILE A 355 -4.94 16.77 -7.10
N LEU A 356 -5.44 16.45 -5.90
CA LEU A 356 -6.60 17.13 -5.30
C LEU A 356 -6.26 18.55 -4.85
N GLU A 357 -5.05 18.79 -4.37
CA GLU A 357 -4.56 20.15 -4.09
C GLU A 357 -4.56 21.00 -5.36
N ALA A 358 -4.02 20.50 -6.46
CA ALA A 358 -4.07 21.20 -7.74
C ALA A 358 -5.51 21.41 -8.24
N CYS A 359 -6.41 20.46 -8.00
CA CYS A 359 -7.83 20.60 -8.29
C CYS A 359 -8.46 21.74 -7.46
N GLY A 360 -8.26 21.74 -6.14
CA GLY A 360 -8.84 22.72 -5.22
C GLY A 360 -8.25 24.11 -5.34
N ALA A 361 -6.94 24.22 -5.52
CA ALA A 361 -6.23 25.50 -5.59
C ALA A 361 -6.27 26.15 -6.98
N HIS A 362 -6.36 25.36 -8.06
CA HIS A 362 -6.25 25.88 -9.43
C HIS A 362 -7.44 25.55 -10.34
N GLY A 363 -8.47 24.87 -9.82
CA GLY A 363 -9.67 24.49 -10.60
C GLY A 363 -9.35 23.53 -11.75
N ILE A 364 -8.27 22.76 -11.64
CA ILE A 364 -7.87 21.78 -12.66
C ILE A 364 -8.75 20.54 -12.52
N LYS A 365 -9.54 20.21 -13.55
CA LYS A 365 -10.39 19.02 -13.54
C LYS A 365 -9.57 17.74 -13.44
N VAL A 366 -10.04 16.79 -12.63
CA VAL A 366 -9.38 15.49 -12.44
C VAL A 366 -10.22 14.39 -13.07
N LEU A 367 -9.60 13.54 -13.88
CA LEU A 367 -10.26 12.37 -14.47
C LEU A 367 -9.43 11.14 -14.14
N VAL A 368 -10.03 10.19 -13.43
CA VAL A 368 -9.46 8.86 -13.21
C VAL A 368 -10.34 7.83 -13.90
N SER A 369 -9.67 6.94 -14.63
CA SER A 369 -10.31 5.94 -15.46
C SER A 369 -9.81 4.56 -15.08
N SER A 370 -10.67 3.54 -15.09
CA SER A 370 -10.33 2.20 -14.62
C SER A 370 -9.81 2.21 -13.18
N ASP A 371 -10.56 2.84 -12.27
CA ASP A 371 -10.20 2.94 -10.84
C ASP A 371 -9.74 1.60 -10.25
N GLY A 372 -8.65 1.63 -9.48
CA GLY A 372 -8.02 0.43 -8.90
C GLY A 372 -7.45 -0.57 -9.92
N GLY A 373 -7.37 -0.20 -11.19
CA GLY A 373 -6.78 -0.99 -12.27
C GLY A 373 -7.73 -1.99 -12.92
N ALA A 374 -8.64 -2.61 -12.16
CA ALA A 374 -9.69 -3.49 -12.68
C ALA A 374 -10.97 -2.71 -13.05
N GLY A 375 -11.22 -1.56 -12.40
CA GLY A 375 -12.34 -0.69 -12.72
C GLY A 375 -13.68 -1.21 -12.19
N THR A 376 -13.68 -1.91 -11.05
CA THR A 376 -14.92 -2.34 -10.39
C THR A 376 -15.57 -1.19 -9.62
N ASN A 377 -16.88 -1.24 -9.39
CA ASN A 377 -17.57 -0.20 -8.63
C ASN A 377 -17.01 -0.05 -7.20
N SER A 378 -16.63 -1.15 -6.55
CA SER A 378 -15.97 -1.11 -5.24
C SER A 378 -14.64 -0.35 -5.24
N GLN A 379 -13.93 -0.33 -6.37
CA GLN A 379 -12.68 0.44 -6.52
C GLN A 379 -12.98 1.92 -6.76
N VAL A 380 -14.03 2.24 -7.52
CA VAL A 380 -14.53 3.62 -7.66
C VAL A 380 -14.94 4.17 -6.29
N ASP A 381 -15.73 3.42 -5.53
CA ASP A 381 -16.18 3.80 -4.18
C ASP A 381 -15.00 4.00 -3.22
N PHE A 382 -13.99 3.13 -3.30
CA PHE A 382 -12.77 3.24 -2.53
C PHE A 382 -12.00 4.53 -2.86
N MET A 383 -11.85 4.87 -4.15
CA MET A 383 -11.20 6.12 -4.57
C MET A 383 -11.98 7.35 -4.10
N VAL A 384 -13.32 7.33 -4.20
CA VAL A 384 -14.18 8.39 -3.67
C VAL A 384 -14.03 8.54 -2.15
N GLY A 385 -13.91 7.44 -1.41
CA GLY A 385 -13.60 7.44 0.01
C GLY A 385 -12.29 8.18 0.31
N GLY A 386 -11.24 7.88 -0.45
CA GLY A 386 -9.95 8.55 -0.35
C GLY A 386 -9.99 10.05 -0.64
N ILE A 387 -10.79 10.49 -1.63
CA ILE A 387 -10.99 11.92 -1.90
C ILE A 387 -11.64 12.60 -0.70
N ARG A 388 -12.65 11.98 -0.08
CA ARG A 388 -13.31 12.53 1.11
C ARG A 388 -12.33 12.70 2.26
N GLU A 389 -11.50 11.69 2.50
CA GLU A 389 -10.48 11.71 3.56
C GLU A 389 -9.45 12.84 3.35
N ILE A 390 -9.09 13.16 2.11
CA ILE A 390 -8.12 14.22 1.79
C ILE A 390 -8.78 15.61 1.75
N ALA A 391 -9.98 15.73 1.20
CA ALA A 391 -10.66 17.01 1.00
C ALA A 391 -11.22 17.61 2.29
N ASP A 392 -11.73 16.77 3.20
CA ASP A 392 -12.37 17.22 4.44
C ASP A 392 -11.40 18.04 5.35
N PRO A 393 -10.15 17.59 5.61
CA PRO A 393 -9.21 18.38 6.41
C PRO A 393 -8.76 19.67 5.73
N ALA A 394 -8.66 19.67 4.39
CA ALA A 394 -8.17 20.81 3.60
C ALA A 394 -9.27 21.85 3.30
N SER A 395 -10.50 21.63 3.75
CA SER A 395 -11.67 22.48 3.46
C SER A 395 -11.94 22.66 1.96
N TRP A 396 -11.58 21.67 1.14
CA TRP A 396 -11.88 21.69 -0.29
C TRP A 396 -13.26 21.09 -0.57
N GLY A 397 -14.06 21.81 -1.35
CA GLY A 397 -15.33 21.33 -1.88
C GLY A 397 -15.17 20.88 -3.33
N PHE A 398 -15.59 19.65 -3.66
CA PHE A 398 -15.55 19.11 -5.01
C PHE A 398 -16.90 18.55 -5.44
N ARG A 399 -17.31 18.81 -6.68
CA ARG A 399 -18.42 18.14 -7.35
C ARG A 399 -17.87 16.97 -8.15
N ILE A 400 -18.25 15.77 -7.75
CA ILE A 400 -17.70 14.51 -8.26
C ILE A 400 -18.78 13.82 -9.09
N ALA A 401 -18.40 13.35 -10.28
CA ALA A 401 -19.17 12.41 -11.07
C ALA A 401 -18.53 11.02 -11.02
N THR A 402 -19.33 10.01 -10.75
CA THR A 402 -18.92 8.60 -10.86
C THR A 402 -19.56 7.97 -12.08
N ILE A 403 -18.81 7.13 -12.79
CA ILE A 403 -19.29 6.36 -13.95
C ILE A 403 -19.05 4.88 -13.69
N THR A 404 -20.10 4.12 -13.44
CA THR A 404 -20.03 2.73 -12.96
C THR A 404 -20.55 1.72 -13.99
N PHE A 405 -20.44 0.42 -13.69
CA PHE A 405 -21.15 -0.63 -14.41
C PHE A 405 -21.91 -1.49 -13.40
N ASP A 406 -23.23 -1.34 -13.36
CA ASP A 406 -24.05 -1.89 -12.30
C ASP A 406 -24.36 -3.39 -12.49
N ALA A 407 -24.45 -4.11 -11.37
CA ALA A 407 -24.71 -5.55 -11.36
C ALA A 407 -26.02 -5.95 -12.06
N GLN A 408 -27.01 -5.05 -12.13
CA GLN A 408 -28.27 -5.26 -12.83
C GLN A 408 -28.09 -5.54 -14.33
N HIS A 409 -26.99 -5.07 -14.94
CA HIS A 409 -26.70 -5.31 -16.34
C HIS A 409 -26.40 -6.78 -16.68
N ARG A 410 -26.28 -7.67 -15.68
CA ARG A 410 -26.31 -9.13 -15.90
C ARG A 410 -27.53 -9.56 -16.70
N GLY A 411 -28.72 -9.03 -16.38
CA GLY A 411 -29.94 -9.33 -17.13
C GLY A 411 -29.87 -8.87 -18.59
N THR A 412 -29.23 -7.72 -18.83
CA THR A 412 -28.97 -7.22 -20.19
C THR A 412 -28.02 -8.14 -20.94
N ILE A 413 -26.93 -8.59 -20.31
CA ILE A 413 -25.97 -9.53 -20.92
C ILE A 413 -26.69 -10.83 -21.32
N LEU A 414 -27.47 -11.42 -20.41
CA LEU A 414 -28.23 -12.64 -20.67
C LEU A 414 -29.22 -12.47 -21.84
N SER A 415 -29.90 -11.34 -21.91
CA SER A 415 -30.77 -10.99 -23.03
C SER A 415 -30.00 -10.92 -24.36
N GLN A 416 -28.82 -10.26 -24.37
CA GLN A 416 -28.00 -10.16 -25.58
C GLN A 416 -27.42 -11.50 -26.03
N ILE A 417 -27.06 -12.39 -25.09
CA ILE A 417 -26.67 -13.78 -25.41
C ILE A 417 -27.83 -14.48 -26.13
N SER A 418 -29.04 -14.41 -25.57
CA SER A 418 -30.22 -15.06 -26.17
C SER A 418 -30.58 -14.52 -27.55
N ALA A 419 -30.26 -13.24 -27.81
CA ALA A 419 -30.47 -12.58 -29.09
C ALA A 419 -29.34 -12.83 -30.11
N GLY A 420 -28.28 -13.56 -29.76
CA GLY A 420 -27.11 -13.78 -30.63
C GLY A 420 -26.27 -12.52 -30.86
N LYS A 421 -26.32 -11.56 -29.93
CA LYS A 421 -25.68 -10.24 -29.99
C LYS A 421 -24.39 -10.13 -29.18
N THR A 422 -23.77 -11.28 -28.88
CA THR A 422 -22.48 -11.40 -28.20
C THR A 422 -21.52 -12.22 -29.06
N ARG A 423 -20.22 -11.96 -28.93
CA ARG A 423 -19.19 -12.74 -29.63
C ARG A 423 -17.86 -12.79 -28.86
N PRO A 424 -16.98 -13.78 -29.13
CA PRO A 424 -15.64 -13.85 -28.57
C PRO A 424 -14.80 -12.60 -28.82
N CYS A 425 -14.03 -12.18 -27.81
CA CYS A 425 -12.98 -11.16 -27.95
C CYS A 425 -11.61 -11.86 -28.00
N GLY A 426 -11.17 -12.34 -29.16
CA GLY A 426 -9.93 -13.13 -29.28
C GLY A 426 -10.21 -14.63 -29.18
N PRO A 427 -9.23 -15.46 -28.80
CA PRO A 427 -9.31 -16.92 -28.91
C PRO A 427 -10.04 -17.56 -27.72
N VAL A 428 -11.25 -17.08 -27.41
CA VAL A 428 -12.11 -17.65 -26.36
C VAL A 428 -13.34 -18.34 -26.96
N PRO A 429 -13.95 -19.33 -26.27
CA PRO A 429 -15.22 -19.92 -26.69
C PRO A 429 -16.36 -18.91 -26.75
N GLU A 430 -17.50 -19.31 -27.33
CA GLU A 430 -18.73 -18.52 -27.28
C GLU A 430 -19.22 -18.31 -25.84
N LEU A 431 -19.75 -17.12 -25.54
CA LEU A 431 -20.25 -16.75 -24.22
C LEU A 431 -21.53 -17.53 -23.89
N LYS A 432 -21.56 -18.18 -22.73
CA LYS A 432 -22.75 -18.91 -22.26
C LYS A 432 -23.39 -18.22 -21.05
N PRO A 433 -24.69 -18.46 -20.79
CA PRO A 433 -25.36 -17.96 -19.60
C PRO A 433 -24.65 -18.33 -18.30
N GLU A 434 -24.16 -19.58 -18.17
CA GLU A 434 -23.45 -20.02 -16.97
C GLU A 434 -22.16 -19.21 -16.69
N ASP A 435 -21.46 -18.74 -17.73
CA ASP A 435 -20.24 -17.95 -17.56
C ASP A 435 -20.54 -16.58 -16.94
N VAL A 436 -21.72 -16.02 -17.24
CA VAL A 436 -22.24 -14.79 -16.63
C VAL A 436 -22.57 -15.05 -15.17
N ASP A 437 -23.34 -16.10 -14.89
CA ASP A 437 -23.81 -16.42 -13.54
C ASP A 437 -22.65 -16.72 -12.58
N ASP A 438 -21.64 -17.47 -13.03
CA ASP A 438 -20.49 -17.86 -12.22
C ASP A 438 -19.46 -16.74 -12.00
N ALA A 439 -19.51 -15.65 -12.77
CA ALA A 439 -18.58 -14.54 -12.62
C ALA A 439 -18.74 -13.89 -11.24
N ALA A 440 -17.65 -13.71 -10.50
CA ALA A 440 -17.68 -13.02 -9.20
C ALA A 440 -17.93 -11.52 -9.37
N CYS A 441 -17.40 -10.93 -10.43
CA CYS A 441 -17.62 -9.55 -10.83
C CYS A 441 -17.49 -9.46 -12.35
N ILE A 442 -18.34 -8.62 -12.97
CA ILE A 442 -18.30 -8.31 -14.40
C ILE A 442 -18.11 -6.81 -14.52
N VAL A 443 -17.21 -6.42 -15.42
CA VAL A 443 -17.02 -5.02 -15.82
C VAL A 443 -17.18 -4.91 -17.33
N ALA A 444 -17.75 -3.78 -17.77
CA ALA A 444 -17.78 -3.43 -19.19
C ALA A 444 -16.80 -2.28 -19.44
N GLN A 445 -15.97 -2.41 -20.47
CA GLN A 445 -15.04 -1.36 -20.87
C GLN A 445 -15.82 -0.26 -21.60
N MET A 446 -15.97 0.89 -20.93
CA MET A 446 -16.65 2.06 -21.50
C MET A 446 -15.76 2.80 -22.52
N GLY A 447 -16.41 3.40 -23.52
CA GLY A 447 -15.80 4.33 -24.46
C GLY A 447 -15.64 5.74 -23.89
N ALA A 448 -15.35 6.70 -24.76
CA ALA A 448 -15.21 8.11 -24.36
C ALA A 448 -16.56 8.80 -24.13
N GLU A 449 -17.65 8.23 -24.63
CA GLU A 449 -18.98 8.85 -24.66
C GLU A 449 -19.52 9.23 -23.27
N PRO A 450 -19.44 8.36 -22.24
CA PRO A 450 -19.86 8.75 -20.88
C PRO A 450 -19.01 9.89 -20.29
N PHE A 451 -17.69 9.89 -20.53
CA PHE A 451 -16.82 10.98 -20.07
C PHE A 451 -17.17 12.30 -20.74
N LEU A 452 -17.42 12.29 -22.05
CA LEU A 452 -17.81 13.48 -22.81
C LEU A 452 -19.16 14.03 -22.35
N GLU A 453 -20.09 13.16 -21.94
CA GLU A 453 -21.36 13.59 -21.35
C GLU A 453 -21.13 14.35 -20.03
N VAL A 454 -20.34 13.79 -19.12
CA VAL A 454 -19.99 14.45 -17.84
C VAL A 454 -19.25 15.76 -18.07
N LEU A 455 -18.30 15.79 -19.02
CA LEU A 455 -17.48 16.98 -19.31
C LEU A 455 -18.28 18.15 -19.89
N ARG A 456 -19.51 17.93 -20.38
CA ARG A 456 -20.42 19.01 -20.80
C ARG A 456 -20.91 19.84 -19.62
N ASP A 457 -20.93 19.28 -18.41
CA ASP A 457 -21.23 20.04 -17.21
C ASP A 457 -19.93 20.69 -16.69
N PRO A 458 -19.75 22.01 -16.85
CA PRO A 458 -18.55 22.69 -16.41
C PRO A 458 -18.40 22.65 -14.88
N SER A 459 -19.48 22.41 -14.12
CA SER A 459 -19.46 22.39 -12.65
C SER A 459 -18.83 21.13 -12.06
N ILE A 460 -18.61 20.07 -12.83
CA ILE A 460 -17.95 18.86 -12.36
C ILE A 460 -16.44 19.08 -12.27
N ASP A 461 -15.88 18.89 -11.07
CA ASP A 461 -14.45 19.03 -10.80
C ASP A 461 -13.71 17.70 -11.04
N ILE A 462 -14.33 16.59 -10.63
CA ILE A 462 -13.67 15.28 -10.59
C ILE A 462 -14.56 14.21 -11.24
N ILE A 463 -13.98 13.38 -12.11
CA ILE A 463 -14.62 12.20 -12.70
C ILE A 463 -13.87 10.95 -12.23
N MET A 464 -14.57 10.04 -11.55
CA MET A 464 -14.08 8.72 -11.14
C MET A 464 -14.83 7.64 -11.91
N ALA A 465 -14.14 6.86 -12.71
CA ALA A 465 -14.77 5.92 -13.64
C ALA A 465 -14.24 4.50 -13.46
N GLY A 466 -15.17 3.55 -13.57
CA GLY A 466 -14.89 2.12 -13.65
C GLY A 466 -14.13 1.75 -14.93
N ARG A 467 -14.26 0.50 -15.36
CA ARG A 467 -13.45 -0.04 -16.48
C ARG A 467 -13.63 0.77 -17.76
N SER A 468 -12.52 1.29 -18.28
CA SER A 468 -12.45 2.14 -19.47
C SER A 468 -11.29 1.72 -20.37
N LEU A 469 -11.27 2.23 -21.61
CA LEU A 469 -10.07 2.11 -22.44
C LEU A 469 -8.90 2.89 -21.81
N ARG A 470 -7.85 2.19 -21.38
CA ARG A 470 -6.65 2.84 -20.82
C ARG A 470 -5.95 3.73 -21.86
N PRO A 471 -5.76 5.03 -21.61
CA PRO A 471 -4.84 5.85 -22.38
C PRO A 471 -3.39 5.46 -22.01
N GLY A 472 -2.54 5.19 -23.02
CA GLY A 472 -1.13 4.89 -22.80
C GLY A 472 -0.38 6.13 -22.30
N SER A 473 0.17 6.06 -21.09
CA SER A 473 0.84 7.18 -20.41
C SER A 473 2.36 7.02 -20.29
N LEU A 474 3.04 6.25 -21.16
CA LEU A 474 4.45 5.83 -20.97
C LEU A 474 5.43 6.25 -22.10
N CYS A 475 5.28 7.43 -22.71
CA CYS A 475 6.04 7.81 -23.92
C CYS A 475 7.45 8.45 -23.71
N GLY A 476 8.06 8.41 -22.52
CA GLY A 476 9.34 9.08 -22.23
C GLY A 476 10.60 8.26 -22.54
N VAL A 477 11.65 8.89 -23.10
CA VAL A 477 12.94 8.25 -23.48
C VAL A 477 13.74 7.76 -22.26
N LEU A 478 13.47 8.29 -21.07
CA LEU A 478 14.18 7.94 -19.85
C LEU A 478 13.19 7.31 -18.88
N HIS A 479 13.02 5.98 -18.87
CA HIS A 479 12.31 5.18 -17.84
C HIS A 479 10.76 4.97 -17.98
N PRO A 480 10.23 3.77 -17.69
CA PRO A 480 8.80 3.43 -17.81
C PRO A 480 7.90 3.92 -16.65
N GLN A 481 8.16 5.07 -16.02
CA GLN A 481 7.28 5.60 -14.95
C GLN A 481 6.83 7.06 -15.15
N TRP A 482 7.11 7.69 -16.29
CA TRP A 482 6.87 9.13 -16.46
C TRP A 482 5.55 9.43 -17.16
N ARG A 483 4.69 10.18 -16.46
CA ARG A 483 3.39 10.66 -16.96
C ARG A 483 3.60 11.89 -17.86
N PRO A 484 3.40 11.81 -19.18
CA PRO A 484 3.46 12.99 -20.03
C PRO A 484 2.21 13.85 -19.83
N ALA A 485 2.38 15.17 -19.90
CA ALA A 485 1.29 16.10 -20.12
C ALA A 485 0.85 16.02 -21.59
N ILE A 486 -0.46 16.04 -21.82
CA ILE A 486 -1.06 16.00 -23.16
C ILE A 486 -1.72 17.35 -23.42
N ARG A 487 -1.31 18.03 -24.49
CA ARG A 487 -1.99 19.23 -25.00
C ARG A 487 -2.77 18.88 -26.26
N GLY A 488 -4.10 18.95 -26.20
CA GLY A 488 -4.97 18.69 -27.35
C GLY A 488 -4.77 19.72 -28.48
N LEU A 489 -4.85 19.25 -29.73
CA LEU A 489 -4.92 20.03 -30.96
C LEU A 489 -6.21 19.65 -31.71
N ALA A 490 -6.61 20.44 -32.71
CA ALA A 490 -7.83 20.15 -33.48
C ALA A 490 -7.85 18.74 -34.11
N HIS A 491 -6.69 18.24 -34.55
CA HIS A 491 -6.54 16.94 -35.22
C HIS A 491 -5.41 16.08 -34.64
N GLY A 492 -5.14 16.23 -33.34
CA GLY A 492 -4.11 15.44 -32.65
C GLY A 492 -3.78 15.99 -31.27
N PHE A 493 -2.56 15.75 -30.80
CA PHE A 493 -2.11 16.21 -29.49
C PHE A 493 -0.58 16.35 -29.43
N VAL A 494 -0.10 17.11 -28.47
CA VAL A 494 1.32 17.21 -28.12
C VAL A 494 1.58 16.47 -26.83
N LEU A 495 2.57 15.57 -26.86
CA LEU A 495 3.09 14.88 -25.69
C LEU A 495 4.32 15.61 -25.17
N THR A 496 4.28 16.03 -23.91
CA THR A 496 5.41 16.66 -23.23
C THR A 496 5.68 15.90 -21.92
N PRO A 497 6.91 15.43 -21.66
CA PRO A 497 7.21 14.81 -20.38
C PRO A 497 7.17 15.85 -19.25
N THR A 498 6.52 15.50 -18.13
CA THR A 498 6.42 16.38 -16.95
C THR A 498 7.76 16.60 -16.25
N ASN A 499 8.67 15.63 -16.33
CA ASN A 499 10.03 15.79 -15.79
C ASN A 499 10.87 16.70 -16.71
N PRO A 500 11.43 17.82 -16.19
CA PRO A 500 12.28 18.74 -16.96
C PRO A 500 13.50 18.10 -17.62
N ASN A 501 13.99 16.98 -17.07
CA ASN A 501 15.18 16.26 -17.55
C ASN A 501 14.85 15.18 -18.61
N ALA A 502 13.57 14.99 -18.95
CA ALA A 502 13.13 13.99 -19.92
C ALA A 502 12.72 14.63 -21.25
N ARG A 503 12.79 13.83 -22.32
CA ARG A 503 12.26 14.16 -23.65
C ARG A 503 11.45 13.00 -24.21
N CYS A 504 10.44 13.31 -25.02
CA CYS A 504 9.82 12.40 -25.96
C CYS A 504 10.48 12.60 -27.33
N THR A 505 10.73 11.51 -28.05
CA THR A 505 11.15 11.56 -29.46
C THR A 505 10.08 10.91 -30.33
N PRO A 506 10.01 11.25 -31.63
CA PRO A 506 9.10 10.57 -32.56
C PRO A 506 9.17 9.04 -32.45
N LEU A 507 10.40 8.50 -32.38
CA LEU A 507 10.65 7.07 -32.23
C LEU A 507 10.07 6.49 -30.95
N THR A 508 10.28 7.12 -29.78
CA THR A 508 9.77 6.57 -28.51
C THR A 508 8.26 6.67 -28.38
N VAL A 509 7.66 7.72 -28.95
CA VAL A 509 6.20 7.88 -29.00
C VAL A 509 5.58 6.81 -29.90
N ALA A 510 6.14 6.57 -31.09
CA ALA A 510 5.69 5.52 -31.98
C ALA A 510 5.91 4.12 -31.38
N ALA A 511 7.07 3.85 -30.76
CA ALA A 511 7.35 2.57 -30.10
C ALA A 511 6.42 2.28 -28.90
N HIS A 512 5.78 3.30 -28.33
CA HIS A 512 4.77 3.12 -27.29
C HIS A 512 3.49 2.49 -27.85
N THR A 513 3.14 2.68 -29.12
CA THR A 513 1.94 2.05 -29.72
C THR A 513 2.08 0.54 -29.84
N MET A 514 3.31 0.01 -29.77
CA MET A 514 3.58 -1.43 -29.71
C MET A 514 3.34 -2.02 -28.31
N TYR A 515 3.44 -1.25 -27.23
CA TYR A 515 3.43 -1.78 -25.86
C TYR A 515 2.07 -2.36 -25.46
N GLU A 516 2.03 -3.64 -25.06
CA GLU A 516 0.80 -4.35 -24.65
C GLU A 516 -0.34 -4.30 -25.68
N LYS A 517 0.01 -4.21 -26.97
CA LYS A 517 -0.95 -4.23 -28.08
C LYS A 517 -0.72 -5.44 -28.97
N THR A 518 -1.81 -6.00 -29.50
CA THR A 518 -1.76 -7.09 -30.48
C THR A 518 -1.07 -6.63 -31.75
N ARG A 519 -1.38 -5.42 -32.18
CA ARG A 519 -0.76 -4.73 -33.31
C ARG A 519 -0.61 -3.24 -33.02
N PRO A 520 0.43 -2.58 -33.54
CA PRO A 520 0.71 -1.18 -33.23
C PRO A 520 -0.07 -0.17 -34.08
N ASP A 521 -0.71 -0.60 -35.16
CA ASP A 521 -1.29 0.25 -36.20
C ASP A 521 -2.83 0.25 -36.24
N ARG A 522 -3.48 -0.69 -35.52
CA ARG A 522 -4.93 -0.73 -35.29
C ARG A 522 -5.18 -0.99 -33.82
N LEU A 523 -5.69 0.00 -33.11
CA LEU A 523 -5.93 -0.09 -31.68
C LEU A 523 -7.45 -0.15 -31.43
N PRO A 524 -8.04 -1.36 -31.29
CA PRO A 524 -9.46 -1.50 -31.03
C PRO A 524 -9.83 -0.99 -29.63
N GLY A 525 -10.99 -0.36 -29.53
CA GLY A 525 -11.64 0.05 -28.30
C GLY A 525 -13.16 -0.11 -28.42
N PRO A 526 -13.92 0.32 -27.40
CA PRO A 526 -15.37 0.24 -27.41
C PRO A 526 -15.96 0.96 -28.64
N GLY A 527 -16.76 0.23 -29.42
CA GLY A 527 -17.44 0.66 -30.65
C GLY A 527 -16.56 1.04 -31.84
N ARG A 528 -15.25 1.25 -31.66
CA ARG A 528 -14.38 1.90 -32.64
C ARG A 528 -12.95 1.36 -32.63
N VAL A 529 -12.22 1.59 -33.71
CA VAL A 529 -10.80 1.25 -33.86
C VAL A 529 -10.03 2.53 -34.21
N LEU A 530 -8.90 2.75 -33.54
CA LEU A 530 -7.97 3.81 -33.89
C LEU A 530 -6.95 3.29 -34.91
N TYR A 531 -7.01 3.84 -36.12
CA TYR A 531 -6.13 3.55 -37.25
C TYR A 531 -4.96 4.54 -37.23
N LEU A 532 -3.73 4.03 -37.30
CA LEU A 532 -2.52 4.84 -37.25
C LEU A 532 -1.76 4.90 -38.60
N ASP A 533 -2.36 4.45 -39.70
CA ASP A 533 -1.70 4.43 -41.02
C ASP A 533 -1.20 5.81 -41.47
N SER A 534 -1.99 6.84 -41.16
CA SER A 534 -1.69 8.24 -41.48
C SER A 534 -1.14 9.01 -40.29
N ALA A 535 -0.79 8.32 -39.20
CA ALA A 535 -0.27 8.96 -38.00
C ALA A 535 1.16 9.47 -38.21
N THR A 536 1.38 10.75 -37.93
CA THR A 536 2.69 11.40 -38.00
C THR A 536 3.17 11.80 -36.61
N TYR A 537 4.48 11.68 -36.39
CA TYR A 537 5.15 12.01 -35.13
C TYR A 537 6.23 13.05 -35.40
N LEU A 538 6.02 14.29 -34.97
CA LEU A 538 6.91 15.42 -35.27
C LEU A 538 7.51 15.97 -33.99
N GLN A 539 8.83 16.11 -33.94
CA GLN A 539 9.52 16.74 -32.81
C GLN A 539 9.22 18.24 -32.80
N GLU A 540 8.78 18.76 -31.66
CA GLU A 540 8.61 20.20 -31.45
C GLU A 540 9.98 20.92 -31.33
N PRO A 541 10.02 22.25 -31.57
CA PRO A 541 11.25 23.04 -31.46
C PRO A 541 11.94 23.01 -30.09
N ASP A 542 11.21 22.65 -29.03
CA ASP A 542 11.76 22.52 -27.67
C ASP A 542 12.67 21.28 -27.50
N GLY A 543 12.70 20.37 -28.48
CA GLY A 543 13.48 19.12 -28.45
C GLY A 543 13.01 18.12 -27.38
N ARG A 544 11.84 18.34 -26.76
CA ARG A 544 11.29 17.54 -25.66
C ARG A 544 9.89 17.03 -25.94
N SER A 545 9.12 17.77 -26.72
CA SER A 545 7.72 17.49 -27.00
C SER A 545 7.56 16.90 -28.39
N VAL A 546 6.54 16.07 -28.57
CA VAL A 546 6.21 15.44 -29.87
C VAL A 546 4.75 15.69 -30.19
N VAL A 547 4.51 16.21 -31.39
CA VAL A 547 3.18 16.31 -31.98
C VAL A 547 2.80 14.98 -32.61
N VAL A 548 1.62 14.48 -32.25
CA VAL A 548 1.00 13.28 -32.83
C VAL A 548 -0.29 13.70 -33.52
N GLN A 549 -0.41 13.45 -34.81
CA GLN A 549 -1.56 13.84 -35.64
C GLN A 549 -1.85 12.78 -36.71
N GLY A 550 -3.04 12.85 -37.33
CA GLY A 550 -3.39 12.02 -38.51
C GLY A 550 -3.96 10.63 -38.20
N ALA A 551 -4.07 10.25 -36.93
CA ALA A 551 -4.77 9.04 -36.54
C ALA A 551 -6.28 9.15 -36.83
N GLU A 552 -6.90 8.07 -37.30
CA GLU A 552 -8.32 8.03 -37.64
C GLU A 552 -9.10 7.11 -36.70
N PHE A 553 -10.17 7.62 -36.10
CA PHE A 553 -11.03 6.84 -35.21
C PHE A 553 -12.29 6.42 -35.96
N ARG A 554 -12.36 5.15 -36.37
CA ARG A 554 -13.41 4.61 -37.25
C ARG A 554 -14.30 3.60 -36.50
N PRO A 555 -15.62 3.52 -36.78
CA PRO A 555 -16.47 2.48 -36.18
C PRO A 555 -15.98 1.07 -36.52
N THR A 556 -16.04 0.16 -35.56
CA THR A 556 -15.67 -1.26 -35.79
C THR A 556 -16.74 -1.96 -36.62
N ARG A 557 -18.01 -1.67 -36.35
CA ARG A 557 -19.21 -2.22 -37.00
C ARG A 557 -20.30 -1.15 -37.10
N GLN A 558 -21.42 -1.49 -37.74
CA GLN A 558 -22.61 -0.62 -37.75
C GLN A 558 -23.17 -0.43 -36.34
N GLN A 559 -23.25 -1.51 -35.56
CA GLN A 559 -23.68 -1.48 -34.18
C GLN A 559 -22.49 -1.24 -33.24
N TYR A 560 -22.70 -0.45 -32.19
CA TYR A 560 -21.68 -0.21 -31.17
C TYR A 560 -21.48 -1.47 -30.32
N GLU A 561 -20.24 -1.82 -30.03
CA GLU A 561 -19.89 -2.98 -29.20
C GLU A 561 -19.09 -2.54 -27.96
N VAL A 562 -19.47 -3.03 -26.79
CA VAL A 562 -18.68 -2.90 -25.55
C VAL A 562 -17.96 -4.21 -25.25
N LYS A 563 -16.82 -4.12 -24.57
CA LYS A 563 -16.07 -5.31 -24.12
C LYS A 563 -16.44 -5.66 -22.70
N LEU A 564 -16.90 -6.89 -22.51
CA LEU A 564 -17.18 -7.48 -21.21
C LEU A 564 -15.98 -8.28 -20.72
N GLU A 565 -15.57 -8.03 -19.48
CA GLU A 565 -14.55 -8.79 -18.78
C GLU A 565 -15.11 -9.27 -17.43
N GLY A 566 -14.80 -10.51 -17.06
CA GLY A 566 -15.28 -11.09 -15.82
C GLY A 566 -14.55 -12.39 -15.50
N ALA A 567 -14.47 -12.70 -14.21
CA ALA A 567 -13.75 -13.87 -13.72
C ALA A 567 -14.59 -14.64 -12.71
N ARG A 568 -14.58 -15.98 -12.82
CA ARG A 568 -15.21 -16.87 -11.84
C ARG A 568 -14.18 -17.42 -10.87
N LYS A 569 -14.62 -17.68 -9.64
CA LYS A 569 -13.79 -18.33 -8.64
C LYS A 569 -13.74 -19.84 -8.92
N VAL A 570 -12.55 -20.41 -9.02
CA VAL A 570 -12.37 -21.84 -9.29
C VAL A 570 -12.04 -22.65 -8.04
N GLY A 571 -11.58 -21.99 -6.98
CA GLY A 571 -11.25 -22.63 -5.71
C GLY A 571 -10.34 -21.78 -4.83
N PHE A 572 -9.51 -22.45 -4.06
CA PHE A 572 -8.47 -21.89 -3.20
C PHE A 572 -7.14 -22.59 -3.48
N ARG A 573 -6.05 -21.83 -3.42
CA ARG A 573 -4.69 -22.29 -3.64
C ARG A 573 -3.90 -22.32 -2.34
N SER A 574 -3.14 -23.40 -2.17
CA SER A 574 -2.06 -23.51 -1.19
C SER A 574 -0.79 -23.99 -1.89
N ILE A 575 0.36 -23.47 -1.48
CA ILE A 575 1.65 -23.72 -2.13
C ILE A 575 2.68 -24.27 -1.15
N PHE A 576 3.72 -24.90 -1.67
CA PHE A 576 5.00 -25.04 -0.98
C PHE A 576 6.14 -24.74 -1.94
N ILE A 577 7.29 -24.39 -1.37
CA ILE A 577 8.53 -24.15 -2.11
C ILE A 577 9.61 -25.06 -1.54
N GLY A 578 10.45 -25.62 -2.40
CA GLY A 578 11.64 -26.35 -2.00
C GLY A 578 12.69 -26.48 -3.10
N GLY A 579 13.83 -27.07 -2.79
CA GLY A 579 14.92 -27.31 -3.73
C GLY A 579 15.26 -28.79 -3.84
N ILE A 580 15.67 -29.22 -5.04
CA ILE A 580 16.19 -30.56 -5.33
C ILE A 580 17.58 -30.42 -5.94
N ARG A 581 18.55 -31.12 -5.36
CA ARG A 581 19.96 -31.13 -5.80
C ARG A 581 20.48 -32.53 -6.11
N ASP A 582 19.66 -33.56 -5.91
CA ASP A 582 20.04 -34.93 -6.22
C ASP A 582 20.05 -35.13 -7.75
N PRO A 583 21.19 -35.47 -8.36
CA PRO A 583 21.30 -35.62 -9.81
C PRO A 583 20.42 -36.74 -10.36
N PHE A 584 20.26 -37.86 -9.64
CA PHE A 584 19.43 -38.97 -10.10
C PHE A 584 17.95 -38.60 -10.09
N LEU A 585 17.51 -37.85 -9.07
CA LEU A 585 16.14 -37.33 -9.02
C LEU A 585 15.92 -36.27 -10.10
N ASN A 586 16.87 -35.37 -10.33
CA ASN A 586 16.76 -34.36 -11.39
C ASN A 586 16.64 -35.00 -12.78
N ASP A 587 17.37 -36.09 -13.05
CA ASP A 587 17.30 -36.83 -14.32
C ASP A 587 15.94 -37.49 -14.59
N CYS A 588 15.18 -37.84 -13.54
CA CYS A 588 13.86 -38.49 -13.67
C CYS A 588 12.70 -37.66 -13.09
N ILE A 589 12.89 -36.35 -12.93
CA ILE A 589 11.95 -35.49 -12.19
C ILE A 589 10.54 -35.44 -12.79
N ASP A 590 10.43 -35.53 -14.12
CA ASP A 590 9.14 -35.49 -14.82
C ASP A 590 8.33 -36.77 -14.60
N ASP A 591 8.99 -37.92 -14.46
CA ASP A 591 8.34 -39.19 -14.12
C ASP A 591 7.97 -39.25 -12.63
N PHE A 592 8.75 -38.57 -11.80
CA PHE A 592 8.57 -38.52 -10.35
C PHE A 592 7.41 -37.62 -9.92
N LEU A 593 7.24 -36.46 -10.58
CA LEU A 593 6.23 -35.47 -10.23
C LEU A 593 4.98 -35.60 -11.10
N GLY A 594 3.82 -35.64 -10.46
CA GLY A 594 2.54 -35.66 -11.17
C GLY A 594 1.35 -35.86 -10.22
N GLY A 595 0.15 -35.83 -10.78
CA GLY A 595 -1.09 -36.10 -10.06
C GLY A 595 -2.20 -35.11 -10.40
N PRO A 596 -3.48 -35.50 -10.21
CA PRO A 596 -4.61 -34.63 -10.48
C PRO A 596 -4.57 -33.39 -9.56
N GLN A 597 -4.86 -32.21 -10.11
CA GLN A 597 -4.94 -30.93 -9.38
C GLN A 597 -3.61 -30.46 -8.75
N LEU A 598 -2.49 -31.08 -9.13
CA LEU A 598 -1.15 -30.68 -8.71
C LEU A 598 -0.42 -30.02 -9.87
N PHE A 599 0.07 -28.81 -9.64
CA PHE A 599 0.80 -28.03 -10.64
C PHE A 599 2.20 -27.75 -10.12
N PHE A 600 3.21 -28.16 -10.88
CA PHE A 600 4.62 -28.01 -10.53
C PHE A 600 5.31 -27.01 -11.46
N HIS A 601 5.98 -26.04 -10.85
CA HIS A 601 6.85 -25.06 -11.49
C HIS A 601 8.29 -25.36 -11.09
N LEU A 602 9.08 -25.85 -12.06
CA LEU A 602 10.45 -26.33 -11.85
C LEU A 602 11.47 -25.28 -12.33
N TYR A 603 11.86 -24.37 -11.44
CA TYR A 603 12.88 -23.34 -11.71
C TYR A 603 14.24 -24.00 -11.86
N GLY A 604 15.01 -23.58 -12.86
CA GLY A 604 16.21 -24.27 -13.33
C GLY A 604 15.96 -25.21 -14.51
N LYS A 605 14.72 -25.70 -14.69
CA LYS A 605 14.31 -26.53 -15.83
C LYS A 605 13.46 -25.75 -16.84
N ASN A 606 12.20 -25.47 -16.51
CA ASN A 606 11.24 -24.84 -17.42
C ASN A 606 10.10 -24.08 -16.70
N ALA A 607 10.28 -23.65 -15.45
CA ALA A 607 9.22 -22.96 -14.69
C ALA A 607 8.59 -21.77 -15.41
N VAL A 608 9.38 -21.02 -16.20
CA VAL A 608 8.94 -19.80 -16.89
C VAL A 608 8.31 -20.12 -18.25
N MET A 609 9.03 -20.82 -19.12
CA MET A 609 8.60 -21.10 -20.50
C MET A 609 7.71 -22.34 -20.64
N GLY A 610 7.75 -23.25 -19.66
CA GLY A 610 6.97 -24.48 -19.67
C GLY A 610 7.24 -25.32 -20.93
N PRO A 611 6.21 -25.70 -21.70
CA PRO A 611 6.37 -26.43 -22.97
C PRO A 611 7.13 -25.67 -24.06
N LEU A 612 7.21 -24.34 -23.95
CA LEU A 612 7.95 -23.48 -24.89
C LEU A 612 9.47 -23.54 -24.65
N GLU A 613 9.92 -24.14 -23.54
CA GLU A 613 11.34 -24.26 -23.24
C GLU A 613 12.05 -25.18 -24.25
N MET A 614 13.16 -24.68 -24.79
CA MET A 614 13.95 -25.38 -25.81
C MET A 614 15.16 -26.10 -25.21
N SER A 615 15.64 -25.67 -24.03
CA SER A 615 16.75 -26.33 -23.35
C SER A 615 16.41 -27.77 -22.97
N THR A 616 17.30 -28.70 -23.31
CA THR A 616 17.22 -30.13 -22.92
C THR A 616 18.26 -30.50 -21.86
N GLN A 617 18.95 -29.52 -21.28
CA GLN A 617 19.99 -29.76 -20.27
C GLN A 617 19.35 -30.11 -18.93
N THR A 618 19.82 -31.19 -18.29
CA THR A 618 19.45 -31.47 -16.89
C THR A 618 20.07 -30.40 -15.99
N PRO A 619 19.27 -29.65 -15.21
CA PRO A 619 19.81 -28.69 -14.26
C PRO A 619 20.45 -29.39 -13.06
N HIS A 620 21.54 -28.80 -12.55
CA HIS A 620 22.20 -29.29 -11.34
C HIS A 620 21.40 -29.01 -10.05
N GLU A 621 20.47 -28.05 -10.10
CA GLU A 621 19.58 -27.68 -9.00
C GLU A 621 18.21 -27.25 -9.55
N ILE A 622 17.14 -27.76 -8.94
CA ILE A 622 15.76 -27.45 -9.30
C ILE A 622 15.06 -26.80 -8.12
N GLY A 623 14.55 -25.57 -8.33
CA GLY A 623 13.60 -24.94 -7.43
C GLY A 623 12.19 -25.42 -7.74
N VAL A 624 11.54 -26.08 -6.79
CA VAL A 624 10.16 -26.58 -6.91
C VAL A 624 9.23 -25.57 -6.25
N LEU A 625 8.41 -24.89 -7.03
CA LEU A 625 7.19 -24.24 -6.55
C LEU A 625 6.02 -25.13 -6.94
N ARG A 626 5.22 -25.53 -5.96
CA ARG A 626 4.07 -26.41 -6.18
C ARG A 626 2.79 -25.69 -5.79
N GLU A 627 1.79 -25.70 -6.67
CA GLU A 627 0.42 -25.24 -6.45
C GLU A 627 -0.56 -26.42 -6.31
N ALA A 628 -1.35 -26.46 -5.21
CA ALA A 628 -2.57 -27.26 -5.15
C ALA A 628 -3.77 -26.35 -5.09
N VAL A 629 -4.80 -26.74 -5.84
CA VAL A 629 -6.09 -26.05 -5.86
C VAL A 629 -7.19 -26.99 -5.42
N ALA A 630 -8.06 -26.53 -4.53
CA ALA A 630 -9.24 -27.25 -4.10
C ALA A 630 -10.44 -26.31 -3.85
N GLN A 631 -11.63 -26.88 -3.70
CA GLN A 631 -12.86 -26.10 -3.46
C GLN A 631 -12.91 -25.37 -2.11
N THR A 632 -12.12 -25.82 -1.13
CA THR A 632 -12.04 -25.18 0.19
C THR A 632 -10.59 -24.89 0.57
N PRO A 633 -10.31 -23.87 1.41
CA PRO A 633 -8.95 -23.57 1.86
C PRO A 633 -8.32 -24.79 2.52
N LYS A 634 -9.05 -25.42 3.46
CA LYS A 634 -8.58 -26.60 4.20
C LYS A 634 -8.21 -27.77 3.29
N ALA A 635 -8.99 -28.03 2.24
CA ALA A 635 -8.67 -29.08 1.29
C ALA A 635 -7.41 -28.74 0.47
N ALA A 636 -7.23 -27.47 0.09
CA ALA A 636 -6.04 -27.04 -0.63
C ALA A 636 -4.77 -27.18 0.23
N SER A 637 -4.84 -26.80 1.50
CA SER A 637 -3.74 -26.97 2.47
C SER A 637 -3.44 -28.45 2.71
N ALA A 638 -4.47 -29.29 2.88
CA ALA A 638 -4.29 -30.73 3.06
C ALA A 638 -3.65 -31.39 1.82
N LEU A 639 -4.07 -30.99 0.61
CA LEU A 639 -3.40 -31.42 -0.61
C LEU A 639 -1.94 -30.97 -0.59
N ALA A 640 -1.64 -29.71 -0.23
CA ALA A 640 -0.29 -29.16 -0.04
C ALA A 640 0.62 -30.02 0.83
N GLU A 641 0.17 -30.31 2.04
CA GLU A 641 0.90 -31.14 2.97
C GLU A 641 1.12 -32.56 2.44
N TYR A 642 0.05 -33.17 1.91
CA TYR A 642 0.11 -34.53 1.38
C TYR A 642 1.12 -34.66 0.25
N SER A 643 1.05 -33.79 -0.77
CA SER A 643 1.96 -33.92 -1.90
C SER A 643 3.38 -33.48 -1.56
N ARG A 644 3.60 -32.54 -0.62
CA ARG A 644 4.96 -32.25 -0.14
C ARG A 644 5.57 -33.49 0.51
N THR A 645 4.79 -34.21 1.31
CA THR A 645 5.23 -35.47 1.95
C THR A 645 5.58 -36.53 0.91
N LEU A 646 4.79 -36.63 -0.17
CA LEU A 646 5.12 -37.51 -1.30
C LEU A 646 6.42 -37.10 -2.02
N VAL A 647 6.63 -35.81 -2.25
CA VAL A 647 7.88 -35.35 -2.88
C VAL A 647 9.08 -35.64 -1.96
N LEU A 648 8.94 -35.42 -0.65
CA LEU A 648 10.01 -35.60 0.34
C LEU A 648 10.44 -37.06 0.54
N HIS A 649 9.50 -38.01 0.46
CA HIS A 649 9.71 -39.43 0.76
C HIS A 649 9.51 -40.38 -0.42
N GLY A 650 9.11 -39.85 -1.58
CA GLY A 650 8.81 -40.66 -2.76
C GLY A 650 10.04 -41.40 -3.28
N ALA A 651 9.81 -42.62 -3.78
CA ALA A 651 10.86 -43.43 -4.37
C ALA A 651 11.12 -43.00 -5.83
N TYR A 652 12.37 -43.05 -6.26
CA TYR A 652 12.76 -42.79 -7.65
C TYR A 652 13.89 -43.71 -8.11
N LYS A 653 14.07 -43.81 -9.43
CA LYS A 653 15.04 -44.73 -10.04
C LYS A 653 16.46 -44.33 -9.67
N GLY A 654 17.24 -45.28 -9.14
CA GLY A 654 18.64 -45.04 -8.76
C GLY A 654 18.82 -44.34 -7.42
N GLN A 655 17.75 -44.13 -6.65
CA GLN A 655 17.80 -43.50 -5.33
C GLN A 655 18.78 -44.21 -4.38
N LEU A 656 19.73 -43.45 -3.85
CA LEU A 656 20.68 -43.90 -2.82
C LEU A 656 20.35 -43.32 -1.44
N ALA A 657 19.74 -42.13 -1.39
CA ALA A 657 19.28 -41.52 -0.15
C ALA A 657 17.96 -42.14 0.31
N THR A 658 17.85 -42.55 1.57
CA THR A 658 16.65 -43.22 2.11
C THR A 658 15.47 -42.27 2.35
N ALA A 659 15.71 -40.96 2.39
CA ALA A 659 14.72 -39.89 2.56
C ALA A 659 15.37 -38.53 2.24
N GLY A 660 14.57 -37.46 2.26
CA GLY A 660 15.10 -36.09 2.21
C GLY A 660 15.26 -35.53 0.81
N ASN A 661 14.35 -35.89 -0.11
CA ASN A 661 14.42 -35.47 -1.52
C ASN A 661 14.26 -33.95 -1.72
N LEU A 662 13.70 -33.23 -0.75
CA LEU A 662 13.29 -31.83 -0.88
C LEU A 662 13.88 -30.97 0.25
N ALA A 663 14.73 -30.01 -0.10
CA ALA A 663 15.20 -28.96 0.80
C ALA A 663 14.07 -27.94 1.01
N SER A 664 13.71 -27.66 2.27
CA SER A 664 12.58 -26.78 2.61
C SER A 664 13.08 -25.47 3.23
N PRO A 665 12.99 -24.32 2.53
CA PRO A 665 13.63 -23.06 2.95
C PRO A 665 12.79 -22.22 3.93
N LEU A 666 11.49 -22.50 4.09
CA LEU A 666 10.56 -21.69 4.88
C LEU A 666 9.90 -22.52 5.98
N THR A 667 9.46 -21.87 7.06
CA THR A 667 8.58 -22.46 8.08
C THR A 667 7.46 -21.47 8.39
N PRO A 668 6.17 -21.86 8.34
CA PRO A 668 5.67 -23.18 7.94
C PRO A 668 6.05 -23.55 6.48
N LEU A 669 6.07 -24.85 6.18
CA LEU A 669 6.57 -25.37 4.89
C LEU A 669 5.58 -25.10 3.75
N GLU A 670 4.30 -25.09 4.06
CA GLU A 670 3.20 -24.74 3.18
C GLU A 670 2.68 -23.33 3.48
N SER A 671 2.08 -22.69 2.50
CA SER A 671 1.49 -21.36 2.63
C SER A 671 0.18 -21.27 1.87
N ASP A 672 -0.88 -20.90 2.57
CA ASP A 672 -2.17 -20.62 1.95
C ASP A 672 -2.10 -19.27 1.21
N VAL A 673 -2.41 -19.29 -0.09
CA VAL A 673 -2.35 -18.11 -0.96
C VAL A 673 -3.71 -17.42 -1.03
N GLY A 674 -4.80 -18.20 -1.03
CA GLY A 674 -6.17 -17.68 -1.06
C GLY A 674 -6.95 -18.10 -2.29
N PRO A 675 -8.07 -17.41 -2.61
CA PRO A 675 -8.92 -17.80 -3.73
C PRO A 675 -8.20 -17.63 -5.07
N VAL A 676 -8.49 -18.54 -5.99
CA VAL A 676 -8.02 -18.51 -7.37
C VAL A 676 -9.20 -18.31 -8.32
N PHE A 677 -8.94 -17.61 -9.42
CA PHE A 677 -9.94 -17.19 -10.39
C PHE A 677 -9.46 -17.49 -11.81
N GLU A 678 -10.40 -17.62 -12.73
CA GLU A 678 -10.13 -17.67 -14.16
C GLU A 678 -11.11 -16.76 -14.90
N PHE A 679 -10.73 -16.26 -16.07
CA PHE A 679 -11.64 -15.49 -16.92
C PHE A 679 -12.83 -16.35 -17.35
N SER A 680 -14.04 -15.90 -17.04
CA SER A 680 -15.30 -16.46 -17.57
C SER A 680 -15.89 -15.56 -18.66
N LEU A 681 -15.65 -14.25 -18.62
CA LEU A 681 -16.04 -13.33 -19.68
C LEU A 681 -14.82 -12.65 -20.26
N TYR A 682 -14.71 -12.71 -21.59
CA TYR A 682 -13.81 -11.88 -22.39
C TYR A 682 -14.43 -11.73 -23.79
N HIS A 683 -15.53 -10.99 -23.87
CA HIS A 683 -16.45 -11.00 -25.01
C HIS A 683 -16.82 -9.58 -25.43
N LEU A 684 -17.32 -9.44 -26.66
CA LEU A 684 -17.90 -8.20 -27.16
C LEU A 684 -19.42 -8.35 -27.20
N MET A 685 -20.12 -7.30 -26.79
CA MET A 685 -21.59 -7.26 -26.73
C MET A 685 -22.10 -6.02 -27.46
N GLU A 686 -23.06 -6.22 -28.36
CA GLU A 686 -23.73 -5.12 -29.04
C GLU A 686 -24.63 -4.32 -28.08
N VAL A 687 -24.58 -3.00 -28.19
CA VAL A 687 -25.40 -2.06 -27.43
C VAL A 687 -25.96 -0.97 -28.34
N ASP A 688 -27.20 -0.54 -28.06
CA ASP A 688 -27.88 0.49 -28.85
C ASP A 688 -27.43 1.91 -28.47
N ASP A 689 -27.17 2.14 -27.18
CA ASP A 689 -26.62 3.39 -26.67
C ASP A 689 -25.31 3.10 -25.91
N PRO A 690 -24.17 3.68 -26.33
CA PRO A 690 -22.88 3.49 -25.67
C PRO A 690 -22.83 4.00 -24.22
N LYS A 691 -23.88 4.69 -23.74
CA LYS A 691 -23.96 5.27 -22.39
C LYS A 691 -24.92 4.50 -21.48
N ALA A 692 -25.84 3.71 -22.04
CA ALA A 692 -26.94 3.09 -21.28
C ALA A 692 -26.47 2.07 -20.21
N LEU A 693 -25.26 1.54 -20.34
CA LEU A 693 -24.66 0.62 -19.36
C LEU A 693 -23.82 1.32 -18.28
N PHE A 694 -23.70 2.64 -18.37
CA PHE A 694 -22.73 3.41 -17.59
C PHE A 694 -23.43 4.56 -16.87
N PRO A 695 -24.20 4.27 -15.80
CA PRO A 695 -24.89 5.30 -15.05
C PRO A 695 -23.90 6.32 -14.48
N ILE A 696 -24.31 7.58 -14.53
CA ILE A 696 -23.55 8.72 -14.04
C ILE A 696 -24.20 9.18 -12.73
N HIS A 697 -23.46 9.14 -11.63
CA HIS A 697 -23.92 9.69 -10.35
C HIS A 697 -23.08 10.89 -9.96
N VAL A 698 -23.74 12.04 -9.80
CA VAL A 698 -23.11 13.30 -9.41
C VAL A 698 -23.47 13.63 -7.96
N PHE A 699 -22.46 13.97 -7.16
CA PHE A 699 -22.61 14.40 -5.77
C PHE A 699 -21.48 15.35 -5.37
N SER A 700 -21.62 16.00 -4.22
CA SER A 700 -20.57 16.89 -3.67
C SER A 700 -19.86 16.22 -2.49
N VAL A 701 -18.59 16.57 -2.33
CA VAL A 701 -17.73 16.22 -1.19
C VAL A 701 -17.13 17.51 -0.62
N GLY A 702 -16.99 17.60 0.70
CA GLY A 702 -16.44 18.77 1.41
C GLY A 702 -17.37 19.99 1.45
N THR A 703 -16.89 21.08 2.06
CA THR A 703 -17.58 22.37 2.15
C THR A 703 -17.16 23.28 1.00
N MET A 704 -18.13 23.68 0.16
CA MET A 704 -17.90 24.56 -0.98
C MET A 704 -17.58 25.98 -0.52
N THR A 705 -16.30 26.35 -0.48
CA THR A 705 -15.87 27.76 -0.39
C THR A 705 -15.35 28.22 -1.76
N THR A 706 -16.00 29.22 -2.33
CA THR A 706 -15.60 29.86 -3.59
C THR A 706 -14.37 30.74 -3.36
N THR A 707 -13.18 30.21 -3.63
CA THR A 707 -11.95 31.02 -3.71
C THR A 707 -11.52 31.17 -5.15
N THR A 708 -11.74 32.36 -5.70
CA THR A 708 -11.17 32.82 -6.98
C THR A 708 -9.71 33.23 -6.75
N GLY A 709 -8.79 32.28 -6.91
CA GLY A 709 -7.35 32.55 -6.85
C GLY A 709 -6.80 33.01 -8.20
N GLU A 710 -6.09 34.14 -8.22
CA GLU A 710 -5.39 34.68 -9.39
C GLU A 710 -4.16 33.82 -9.76
N ARG A 711 -3.93 33.67 -11.07
CA ARG A 711 -2.80 32.92 -11.65
C ARG A 711 -1.47 33.57 -11.25
N SER A 712 -0.61 32.85 -10.53
CA SER A 712 0.81 33.22 -10.41
C SER A 712 1.65 32.40 -11.39
N ASP A 713 2.29 33.11 -12.33
CA ASP A 713 3.25 32.55 -13.27
C ASP A 713 4.62 32.51 -12.57
N GLN A 714 4.97 31.38 -11.94
CA GLN A 714 6.35 31.13 -11.53
C GLN A 714 7.09 30.31 -12.57
N ALA A 715 8.06 30.96 -13.22
CA ALA A 715 8.94 30.34 -14.20
C ALA A 715 10.02 29.49 -13.51
N VAL A 716 10.06 28.20 -13.86
CA VAL A 716 11.05 27.23 -13.38
C VAL A 716 12.38 27.43 -14.13
N VAL A 717 13.48 27.56 -13.38
CA VAL A 717 14.84 27.78 -13.90
C VAL A 717 15.45 26.48 -14.42
N VAL A 718 15.95 26.53 -15.66
CA VAL A 718 16.50 25.43 -16.44
C VAL A 718 18.02 25.34 -16.26
N ILE A 719 18.55 24.18 -15.86
CA ILE A 719 19.98 23.87 -15.94
C ILE A 719 20.20 22.82 -17.03
N LYS A 720 20.89 23.22 -18.10
CA LYS A 720 21.25 22.35 -19.22
C LYS A 720 22.37 21.40 -18.83
N LYS A 721 22.19 20.09 -19.07
CA LYS A 721 23.30 19.14 -19.18
C LYS A 721 23.11 18.28 -20.42
N GLU A 722 24.01 18.43 -21.37
CA GLU A 722 24.02 17.66 -22.61
C GLU A 722 24.50 16.23 -22.32
N THR A 723 23.79 15.26 -22.88
CA THR A 723 24.19 13.84 -22.88
C THR A 723 24.35 13.42 -24.34
N PRO A 724 25.48 12.79 -24.72
CA PRO A 724 25.84 12.61 -26.12
C PRO A 724 24.99 11.52 -26.80
N ALA A 725 24.70 11.75 -28.08
CA ALA A 725 24.04 10.79 -28.95
C ALA A 725 24.99 9.64 -29.28
N LEU A 726 24.51 8.41 -29.11
CA LEU A 726 25.19 7.20 -29.58
C LEU A 726 25.02 7.10 -31.10
N THR A 727 26.04 7.50 -31.86
CA THR A 727 26.16 7.11 -33.27
C THR A 727 26.86 5.76 -33.34
N SER A 728 26.09 4.66 -33.42
CA SER A 728 26.65 3.36 -33.77
C SER A 728 26.90 3.32 -35.28
N ILE A 729 28.16 3.16 -35.66
CA ILE A 729 28.55 2.83 -37.04
C ILE A 729 28.12 1.37 -37.26
N ALA A 730 27.41 1.09 -38.35
CA ALA A 730 27.04 -0.28 -38.71
C ALA A 730 28.31 -1.10 -38.96
N GLU A 731 28.64 -1.99 -38.04
CA GLU A 731 29.77 -2.91 -38.20
C GLU A 731 29.37 -4.08 -39.14
N PRO A 732 30.23 -4.45 -40.11
CA PRO A 732 29.94 -5.53 -41.05
C PRO A 732 30.01 -6.91 -40.38
N GLY A 733 29.20 -7.85 -40.90
CA GLY A 733 29.20 -9.26 -40.49
C GLY A 733 28.05 -9.64 -39.56
N PRO A 734 27.69 -10.95 -39.46
CA PRO A 734 26.48 -11.42 -38.78
C PRO A 734 26.42 -11.00 -37.31
N ARG A 735 25.25 -10.55 -36.84
CA ARG A 735 25.02 -9.99 -35.50
C ARG A 735 23.84 -10.66 -34.83
N ALA A 736 23.96 -11.01 -33.56
CA ALA A 736 22.81 -11.51 -32.79
C ALA A 736 21.81 -10.37 -32.52
N ILE A 737 20.52 -10.68 -32.38
CA ILE A 737 19.48 -9.69 -32.09
C ILE A 737 19.80 -8.89 -30.82
N ARG A 738 20.34 -9.54 -29.78
CA ARG A 738 20.74 -8.86 -28.53
C ARG A 738 21.77 -7.74 -28.74
N ASP A 739 22.58 -7.86 -29.79
CA ASP A 739 23.61 -6.89 -30.13
C ASP A 739 23.06 -5.84 -31.09
N LEU A 740 22.10 -6.19 -31.95
CA LEU A 740 21.54 -5.31 -32.98
C LEU A 740 20.36 -4.45 -32.50
N ALA A 741 19.47 -5.03 -31.68
CA ALA A 741 18.27 -4.35 -31.21
C ALA A 741 18.58 -3.43 -30.03
N ALA A 742 17.92 -2.27 -29.99
CA ALA A 742 17.96 -1.36 -28.86
C ALA A 742 17.11 -1.86 -27.68
N VAL A 743 15.99 -2.51 -27.99
CA VAL A 743 15.09 -3.12 -27.00
C VAL A 743 14.53 -4.41 -27.58
N VAL A 744 14.57 -5.47 -26.79
CA VAL A 744 13.78 -6.68 -27.02
C VAL A 744 12.93 -6.89 -25.78
N ARG A 745 11.61 -7.01 -25.94
CA ARG A 745 10.70 -7.19 -24.81
C ARG A 745 9.56 -8.11 -25.15
N SER A 746 9.04 -8.76 -24.12
CA SER A 746 7.81 -9.54 -24.18
C SER A 746 6.81 -9.01 -23.15
N LYS A 747 5.53 -9.04 -23.49
CA LYS A 747 4.45 -8.64 -22.59
C LYS A 747 3.15 -9.34 -22.99
N ASN A 748 2.15 -9.32 -22.13
CA ASN A 748 0.80 -9.74 -22.47
C ASN A 748 0.09 -8.68 -23.33
N SER A 749 -0.71 -9.11 -24.30
CA SER A 749 -1.68 -8.25 -25.02
C SER A 749 -3.08 -8.73 -24.68
N GLY A 750 -3.62 -8.24 -23.57
CA GLY A 750 -4.77 -8.87 -22.95
C GLY A 750 -4.44 -10.22 -22.30
N PRO A 751 -5.45 -10.99 -21.89
CA PRO A 751 -5.26 -12.21 -21.11
C PRO A 751 -4.94 -13.46 -21.93
N PHE A 752 -5.16 -13.43 -23.25
CA PHE A 752 -5.04 -14.61 -24.11
C PHE A 752 -3.95 -14.51 -25.19
N GLU A 753 -3.15 -13.45 -25.18
CA GLU A 753 -2.12 -13.22 -26.19
C GLU A 753 -0.80 -12.79 -25.53
N ILE A 754 0.30 -13.27 -26.09
CA ILE A 754 1.65 -12.79 -25.79
C ILE A 754 2.13 -11.98 -26.97
N THR A 755 2.80 -10.88 -26.68
CA THR A 755 3.41 -10.02 -27.67
C THR A 755 4.89 -9.81 -27.41
N LEU A 756 5.66 -9.77 -28.49
CA LEU A 756 7.10 -9.57 -28.55
C LEU A 756 7.37 -8.35 -29.43
N ASP A 757 8.20 -7.45 -28.93
CA ASP A 757 8.67 -6.28 -29.66
C ASP A 757 10.20 -6.32 -29.77
N ILE A 758 10.72 -6.15 -30.97
CA ILE A 758 12.13 -5.87 -31.24
C ILE A 758 12.19 -4.45 -31.79
N LEU A 759 12.85 -3.53 -31.09
CA LEU A 759 13.00 -2.12 -31.49
C LEU A 759 14.46 -1.84 -31.83
N PHE A 760 14.70 -1.15 -32.94
CA PHE A 760 16.04 -0.78 -33.39
C PHE A 760 16.32 0.71 -33.12
N ALA A 761 17.59 1.07 -32.95
CA ALA A 761 18.00 2.45 -32.68
C ALA A 761 18.05 3.33 -33.95
N ASN A 762 18.23 2.72 -35.12
CA ASN A 762 18.48 3.41 -36.37
C ASN A 762 17.90 2.63 -37.57
N ASP A 763 17.67 3.33 -38.68
CA ASP A 763 17.09 2.78 -39.91
C ASP A 763 17.95 1.69 -40.54
N SER A 764 19.28 1.77 -40.42
CA SER A 764 20.19 0.79 -41.02
C SER A 764 19.99 -0.60 -40.41
N ASP A 765 19.97 -0.69 -39.08
CA ASP A 765 19.79 -1.94 -38.35
C ASP A 765 18.37 -2.49 -38.53
N PHE A 766 17.37 -1.59 -38.55
CA PHE A 766 15.99 -1.95 -38.87
C PHE A 766 15.87 -2.55 -40.29
N GLU A 767 16.41 -1.88 -41.30
CA GLU A 767 16.38 -2.35 -42.69
C GLU A 767 17.17 -3.64 -42.88
N ARG A 768 18.28 -3.80 -42.15
CA ARG A 768 19.04 -5.04 -42.12
C ARG A 768 18.20 -6.19 -41.58
N ALA A 769 17.56 -6.00 -40.42
CA ALA A 769 16.65 -7.00 -39.84
C ALA A 769 15.49 -7.31 -40.79
N ARG A 770 14.91 -6.28 -41.42
CA ARG A 770 13.79 -6.41 -42.38
C ARG A 770 14.15 -7.23 -43.61
N LYS A 771 15.35 -7.05 -44.16
CA LYS A 771 15.83 -7.76 -45.37
C LYS A 771 16.39 -9.14 -45.08
N SER A 772 16.75 -9.43 -43.84
CA SER A 772 17.43 -10.68 -43.46
C SER A 772 16.60 -11.95 -43.65
N ASN A 773 15.26 -11.83 -43.66
CA ASN A 773 14.35 -12.96 -43.64
C ASN A 773 14.59 -13.96 -42.48
N VAL A 774 15.11 -13.48 -41.34
CA VAL A 774 15.31 -14.28 -40.11
C VAL A 774 14.08 -14.24 -39.22
N LEU A 775 13.41 -13.09 -39.10
CA LEU A 775 12.27 -12.88 -38.20
C LEU A 775 10.93 -13.28 -38.84
N THR A 776 10.85 -14.47 -39.43
CA THR A 776 9.67 -14.96 -40.17
C THR A 776 8.68 -15.72 -39.27
N ALA A 777 7.54 -16.11 -39.83
CA ALA A 777 6.54 -16.90 -39.12
C ALA A 777 7.11 -18.27 -38.72
N GLU A 778 7.88 -18.89 -39.63
CA GLU A 778 8.51 -20.19 -39.42
C GLU A 778 9.49 -20.15 -38.25
N THR A 779 10.35 -19.12 -38.17
CA THR A 779 11.29 -18.94 -37.06
C THR A 779 10.54 -18.77 -35.73
N VAL A 780 9.48 -17.96 -35.70
CA VAL A 780 8.66 -17.79 -34.48
C VAL A 780 7.98 -19.10 -34.08
N GLN A 781 7.44 -19.84 -35.04
CA GLN A 781 6.83 -21.15 -34.79
C GLN A 781 7.83 -22.16 -34.23
N GLU A 782 9.05 -22.18 -34.74
CA GLU A 782 10.11 -23.05 -34.26
C GLU A 782 10.55 -22.67 -32.85
N LEU A 783 10.88 -21.39 -32.62
CA LEU A 783 11.38 -20.89 -31.34
C LEU A 783 10.39 -21.08 -30.19
N TYR A 784 9.09 -20.89 -30.47
CA TYR A 784 8.03 -20.98 -29.48
C TYR A 784 7.17 -22.24 -29.62
N ARG A 785 7.58 -23.21 -30.45
CA ARG A 785 6.85 -24.48 -30.67
C ARG A 785 5.36 -24.31 -30.97
N LEU A 786 5.01 -23.30 -31.76
CA LEU A 786 3.62 -23.01 -32.15
C LEU A 786 3.23 -23.96 -33.29
N LYS A 787 2.18 -24.76 -33.11
CA LYS A 787 1.84 -25.87 -34.03
C LYS A 787 0.74 -25.53 -35.05
N PRO A 788 -0.32 -24.79 -34.72
CA PRO A 788 -1.13 -24.12 -35.73
C PRO A 788 -0.39 -22.89 -36.28
N ALA A 789 -0.42 -22.69 -37.61
CA ALA A 789 -0.02 -21.40 -38.20
C ALA A 789 -0.82 -20.23 -37.63
N ASP A 790 -2.10 -20.49 -37.34
CA ASP A 790 -3.08 -19.54 -36.82
C ASP A 790 -2.85 -19.15 -35.35
N ASP A 791 -1.79 -19.67 -34.71
CA ASP A 791 -1.39 -19.22 -33.37
C ASP A 791 -0.62 -17.90 -33.44
N ILE A 792 -0.01 -17.55 -34.58
CA ILE A 792 0.56 -16.22 -34.80
C ILE A 792 -0.57 -15.28 -35.24
N ILE A 793 -0.93 -14.35 -34.37
CA ILE A 793 -2.02 -13.37 -34.55
C ILE A 793 -1.53 -12.15 -35.34
N THR A 794 -0.30 -11.71 -35.10
CA THR A 794 0.30 -10.57 -35.78
C THR A 794 1.79 -10.80 -35.94
N LEU A 795 2.31 -10.57 -37.14
CA LEU A 795 3.74 -10.58 -37.40
C LEU A 795 4.05 -9.53 -38.46
N MET A 796 4.55 -8.37 -38.05
CA MET A 796 4.73 -7.22 -38.95
C MET A 796 5.90 -6.35 -38.55
N PHE A 797 6.54 -5.75 -39.55
CA PHE A 797 7.39 -4.59 -39.30
C PHE A 797 6.49 -3.37 -39.07
N PHE A 798 6.93 -2.46 -38.21
CA PHE A 798 6.26 -1.21 -37.91
C PHE A 798 7.30 -0.09 -37.99
N GLU A 799 7.37 0.51 -39.16
CA GLU A 799 8.34 1.50 -39.58
C GLU A 799 8.36 2.75 -38.67
N PRO A 800 7.22 3.32 -38.21
CA PRO A 800 7.26 4.50 -37.35
C PRO A 800 8.05 4.30 -36.04
N ALA A 801 8.12 3.06 -35.55
CA ALA A 801 8.84 2.70 -34.33
C ALA A 801 10.19 2.01 -34.61
N LEU A 802 10.59 1.86 -35.87
CA LEU A 802 11.71 1.01 -36.30
C LEU A 802 11.65 -0.35 -35.60
N GLY A 803 10.49 -1.01 -35.66
CA GLY A 803 10.22 -2.19 -34.83
C GLY A 803 9.71 -3.40 -35.59
N ARG A 804 9.96 -4.61 -35.06
CA ARG A 804 9.28 -5.85 -35.44
C ARG A 804 8.32 -6.24 -34.33
N LYS A 805 7.05 -6.40 -34.69
CA LYS A 805 5.97 -6.87 -33.82
C LYS A 805 5.70 -8.35 -34.09
N CYS A 806 5.62 -9.14 -33.04
CA CYS A 806 5.04 -10.48 -33.07
C CYS A 806 4.02 -10.62 -31.95
N THR A 807 2.82 -11.12 -32.25
CA THR A 807 1.81 -11.47 -31.24
C THR A 807 1.29 -12.84 -31.56
N PHE A 808 1.20 -13.72 -30.57
CA PHE A 808 0.71 -15.07 -30.71
C PHE A 808 -0.18 -15.48 -29.53
N LYS A 809 -0.97 -16.54 -29.72
CA LYS A 809 -1.86 -17.07 -28.68
C LYS A 809 -1.07 -17.55 -27.48
N ARG A 810 -1.55 -17.17 -26.30
CA ARG A 810 -0.94 -17.53 -25.04
C ARG A 810 -1.27 -19.00 -24.69
N PRO A 811 -0.31 -19.83 -24.23
CA PRO A 811 -0.57 -21.23 -23.90
C PRO A 811 -1.55 -21.43 -22.74
N TRP A 812 -1.61 -20.48 -21.80
CA TRP A 812 -2.51 -20.49 -20.64
C TRP A 812 -3.14 -19.11 -20.48
N PRO A 813 -4.45 -18.99 -20.25
CA PRO A 813 -5.08 -17.71 -19.96
C PRO A 813 -4.43 -16.96 -18.80
N GLN A 814 -4.47 -15.64 -18.84
CA GLN A 814 -3.88 -14.82 -17.79
C GLN A 814 -4.55 -15.07 -16.43
N GLY A 815 -3.74 -15.31 -15.41
CA GLY A 815 -4.17 -15.57 -14.03
C GLY A 815 -4.70 -16.98 -13.78
N SER A 816 -4.76 -17.87 -14.77
CA SER A 816 -5.27 -19.23 -14.58
C SER A 816 -4.37 -20.10 -13.71
N ILE A 817 -4.92 -21.21 -13.21
CA ILE A 817 -4.15 -22.21 -12.45
C ILE A 817 -3.00 -22.76 -13.32
N GLY A 818 -1.81 -22.91 -12.73
CA GLY A 818 -0.62 -23.40 -13.44
C GLY A 818 0.03 -22.42 -14.41
N GLU A 819 -0.48 -21.19 -14.52
CA GLU A 819 0.15 -20.13 -15.31
C GLU A 819 1.56 -19.81 -14.77
N ARG A 820 2.49 -19.54 -15.69
CA ARG A 820 3.93 -19.44 -15.40
C ARG A 820 4.50 -18.02 -15.36
N ASP A 821 3.92 -17.09 -16.13
CA ASP A 821 4.39 -15.71 -16.23
C ASP A 821 3.19 -14.79 -16.55
N THR A 822 2.44 -14.37 -15.53
CA THR A 822 1.17 -13.64 -15.67
C THR A 822 1.25 -12.44 -16.63
N PHE A 823 2.38 -11.75 -16.70
CA PHE A 823 2.56 -10.59 -17.56
C PHE A 823 3.33 -10.87 -18.85
N GLY A 824 3.75 -12.11 -19.09
CA GLY A 824 4.50 -12.51 -20.29
C GLY A 824 5.85 -11.81 -20.41
N THR A 825 6.49 -11.48 -19.29
CA THR A 825 7.67 -10.60 -19.22
C THR A 825 9.00 -11.28 -19.55
N GLN A 826 9.06 -12.60 -19.62
CA GLN A 826 10.31 -13.34 -19.82
C GLN A 826 10.36 -14.14 -21.13
N LEU A 827 9.31 -14.09 -21.95
CA LEU A 827 9.25 -14.82 -23.23
C LEU A 827 10.14 -14.24 -24.33
N HIS A 828 10.77 -13.08 -24.16
CA HIS A 828 11.65 -12.49 -25.17
C HIS A 828 13.04 -13.12 -25.23
N ALA A 829 13.47 -13.81 -24.17
CA ALA A 829 14.84 -14.32 -24.05
C ALA A 829 15.31 -15.22 -25.22
N PRO A 830 14.48 -16.12 -25.80
CA PRO A 830 14.87 -16.94 -26.95
C PRO A 830 15.30 -16.13 -28.17
N LEU A 831 14.78 -14.91 -28.35
CA LEU A 831 15.12 -14.07 -29.50
C LEU A 831 16.58 -13.59 -29.46
N PHE A 832 17.22 -13.56 -28.29
CA PHE A 832 18.56 -12.99 -28.16
C PHE A 832 19.63 -13.72 -28.96
N SER A 833 19.45 -15.02 -29.22
CA SER A 833 20.41 -15.88 -29.91
C SER A 833 20.30 -15.85 -31.43
N ASP A 834 19.18 -15.39 -32.00
CA ASP A 834 19.01 -15.36 -33.45
C ASP A 834 20.01 -14.40 -34.09
N VAL A 835 20.64 -14.84 -35.17
CA VAL A 835 21.68 -14.09 -35.88
C VAL A 835 21.09 -13.48 -37.14
N ILE A 836 21.17 -12.14 -37.23
CA ILE A 836 20.86 -11.37 -38.41
C ILE A 836 22.14 -11.26 -39.27
N PRO A 837 22.16 -11.79 -40.50
CA PRO A 837 23.31 -11.80 -41.39
C PRO A 837 23.86 -10.40 -41.71
#